data_AF-A0A9N9S3E0-F1
#
_entry.id   AF-A0A9N9S3E0-F1
#
_cell.length_a   1.000
_cell.length_b   1.000
_cell.length_c   1.000
_cell.angle_alpha   90.00
_cell.angle_beta   90.00
_cell.angle_gamma   90.00
#
_symmetry.space_group_name_H-M   'P 1'
#
loop_
_entity.id
_entity.type
_entity.pdbx_description
1 polymer ?
#
loop_
_entity_poly.entity_id
_entity_poly.type
_entity_poly.pdbx_seq_one_letter_code
_entity_poly.pdbx_strand_id
1 'polypeptide(L)'
;MSLPIFFVAMFYCFYTPFTKVEESFNMQAIHDILYHRLNLSQYDHHEFPGVVPRTFIGPLVISLCISPIVAIINVLNINKFWSQYLVRMTLAAFVSYTWNQLMKTIRQKLGIEVSIWLLLITLTQFHFTFYMSRTLPNIMTLPLVLLAVNSWLKREKKKFLTFAGASIIIFRSELVIFLGLLLIYDLFYKRLSIIELLKFGIPTAISLILLTIGIDSYFWKRLLWPEMEVLFYNTVLNKSSDWGTSPFLWYFYSALPRALGVSLIFVPYGLFVEPRIRAITIPAIIFVLIYSFLPHKELRFIIYVFPMLNIASACACQRLWNNRTKSMIHTAFSIIAAGHLIGNFVLTVFLLTVSKTNYPGGIAISKIHRLATNDQNVTIHIDNLTAQSGVTRFTEIYSNWTYSKDEHLKAGDEELHKFDYLLTEVKNKYAPEMRLLQSTHEKIELIECFSNIGVHYTSLVPLKIRTKPCIMIMKRRPNAVLLKRFFDVSIDENEQSGSELDTEDIEDELEIELEVQDEIQEKPKVLKKKRLRSSINKLKMKEIIEAGKMEEQQRESEESGTIENIDIQSEELVINDEIQDTVNFEKDPVNDEPDNTDEELENEENLTSEELWPLEDNRNDEATSETSENTKNNIKKIISQEKTKQLLEEFKKVDLSALCDLTKMDTKDCLKKILDEHVEL
;
A
#
# COMPACT_ATOMS: atom_id res chain seq x y z
N MET A 1 -5.73 -4.78 -30.22
CA MET A 1 -5.18 -5.58 -29.10
C MET A 1 -4.69 -4.73 -27.93
N SER A 2 -4.00 -3.61 -28.12
CA SER A 2 -3.59 -2.74 -26.98
C SER A 2 -4.66 -1.84 -26.38
N LEU A 3 -5.72 -1.48 -27.12
CA LEU A 3 -6.78 -0.58 -26.64
C LEU A 3 -7.43 -1.04 -25.30
N PRO A 4 -7.77 -2.33 -25.08
CA PRO A 4 -8.28 -2.78 -23.79
C PRO A 4 -7.35 -2.48 -22.61
N ILE A 5 -6.04 -2.69 -22.75
CA ILE A 5 -5.07 -2.38 -21.69
C ILE A 5 -4.97 -0.88 -21.43
N PHE A 6 -5.03 -0.06 -22.48
CA PHE A 6 -5.08 1.40 -22.34
C PHE A 6 -6.33 1.84 -21.56
N PHE A 7 -7.52 1.30 -21.88
CA PHE A 7 -8.75 1.64 -21.18
C PHE A 7 -8.77 1.16 -19.72
N VAL A 8 -8.20 -0.01 -19.40
CA VAL A 8 -8.04 -0.46 -18.01
C VAL A 8 -7.09 0.45 -17.23
N ALA A 9 -5.95 0.85 -17.81
CA ALA A 9 -5.04 1.81 -17.20
C ALA A 9 -5.66 3.20 -17.00
N MET A 10 -6.50 3.65 -17.95
CA MET A 10 -7.26 4.89 -17.85
C MET A 10 -8.32 4.82 -16.74
N PHE A 11 -9.04 3.71 -16.60
CA PHE A 11 -9.96 3.47 -15.49
C PHE A 11 -9.25 3.54 -14.13
N TYR A 12 -8.08 2.90 -13.97
CA TYR A 12 -7.29 3.02 -12.74
C TYR A 12 -6.75 4.42 -12.50
N CYS A 13 -6.46 5.18 -13.56
CA CYS A 13 -6.05 6.57 -13.45
C CYS A 13 -7.17 7.44 -12.85
N PHE A 14 -8.42 7.24 -13.27
CA PHE A 14 -9.58 7.92 -12.67
C PHE A 14 -9.93 7.39 -11.26
N TYR A 15 -9.83 6.09 -11.03
CA TYR A 15 -10.15 5.49 -9.72
C TYR A 15 -9.10 5.80 -8.63
N THR A 16 -7.85 6.06 -9.02
CA THR A 16 -6.74 6.41 -8.12
C THR A 16 -5.98 7.63 -8.66
N PRO A 17 -6.52 8.85 -8.56
CA PRO A 17 -6.03 10.01 -9.32
C PRO A 17 -4.75 10.65 -8.76
N PHE A 18 -4.55 10.52 -7.45
CA PHE A 18 -3.37 11.01 -6.72
C PHE A 18 -2.17 10.08 -6.85
N THR A 19 -0.98 10.59 -6.53
CA THR A 19 0.33 9.93 -6.64
C THR A 19 0.97 9.62 -5.29
N LYS A 20 2.02 8.79 -5.27
CA LYS A 20 2.89 8.59 -4.10
C LYS A 20 4.20 9.36 -4.22
N VAL A 21 4.92 9.50 -3.09
CA VAL A 21 6.28 10.08 -3.01
C VAL A 21 7.25 9.51 -4.04
N GLU A 22 7.19 8.23 -4.36
CA GLU A 22 8.16 7.62 -5.29
C GLU A 22 7.84 7.89 -6.78
N GLU A 23 6.72 8.58 -7.05
CA GLU A 23 6.34 9.18 -8.33
C GLU A 23 6.70 10.68 -8.43
N SER A 24 7.03 11.33 -7.29
CA SER A 24 7.01 12.79 -7.13
C SER A 24 7.89 13.51 -8.15
N PHE A 25 9.19 13.20 -8.18
CA PHE A 25 10.17 13.86 -9.03
C PHE A 25 9.70 14.00 -10.48
N ASN A 26 9.21 12.91 -11.09
CA ASN A 26 8.77 12.95 -12.48
C ASN A 26 7.47 13.75 -12.63
N MET A 27 6.53 13.66 -11.68
CA MET A 27 5.27 14.41 -11.75
C MET A 27 5.52 15.91 -11.63
N GLN A 28 6.38 16.31 -10.69
CA GLN A 28 6.75 17.70 -10.42
C GLN A 28 7.61 18.26 -11.57
N ALA A 29 8.61 17.52 -12.06
CA ALA A 29 9.38 17.90 -13.24
C ALA A 29 8.51 18.09 -14.49
N ILE A 30 7.49 17.26 -14.70
CA ILE A 30 6.54 17.42 -15.82
C ILE A 30 5.66 18.66 -15.61
N HIS A 31 5.17 18.91 -14.38
CA HIS A 31 4.49 20.16 -14.05
C HIS A 31 5.37 21.37 -14.40
N ASP A 32 6.61 21.37 -13.95
CA ASP A 32 7.48 22.55 -14.03
C ASP A 32 7.88 22.87 -15.48
N ILE A 33 8.14 21.86 -16.31
CA ILE A 33 8.38 22.03 -17.76
C ILE A 33 7.16 22.66 -18.47
N LEU A 34 5.94 22.30 -18.06
CA LEU A 34 4.71 22.81 -18.67
C LEU A 34 4.37 24.25 -18.23
N TYR A 35 4.47 24.51 -16.92
CA TYR A 35 3.99 25.74 -16.29
C TYR A 35 5.09 26.79 -16.08
N HIS A 36 6.26 26.41 -15.52
CA HIS A 36 7.39 27.33 -15.31
C HIS A 36 8.32 27.42 -16.53
N ARG A 37 8.33 26.40 -17.41
CA ARG A 37 9.05 26.37 -18.69
C ARG A 37 10.55 26.65 -18.52
N LEU A 38 11.05 27.80 -18.99
CA LEU A 38 12.46 28.18 -18.87
C LEU A 38 12.81 28.83 -17.52
N ASN A 39 11.83 29.07 -16.65
CA ASN A 39 12.07 29.70 -15.35
C ASN A 39 12.59 28.69 -14.31
N LEU A 40 13.83 28.23 -14.50
CA LEU A 40 14.47 27.20 -13.68
C LEU A 40 14.64 27.58 -12.19
N SER A 41 14.37 28.82 -11.78
CA SER A 41 14.38 29.19 -10.34
C SER A 41 13.16 28.65 -9.59
N GLN A 42 12.05 28.39 -10.27
CA GLN A 42 10.79 27.95 -9.65
C GLN A 42 10.59 26.42 -9.64
N TYR A 43 11.54 25.63 -10.14
CA TYR A 43 11.40 24.17 -10.24
C TYR A 43 11.53 23.48 -8.87
N ASP A 44 10.69 22.47 -8.64
CA ASP A 44 10.53 21.73 -7.38
C ASP A 44 11.83 21.06 -6.91
N HIS A 45 12.65 20.55 -7.84
CA HIS A 45 13.90 19.84 -7.51
C HIS A 45 15.04 20.74 -7.02
N HIS A 46 14.85 22.06 -6.97
CA HIS A 46 15.78 22.98 -6.30
C HIS A 46 15.40 23.27 -4.84
N GLU A 47 14.13 23.06 -4.49
CA GLU A 47 13.57 23.17 -3.14
C GLU A 47 13.64 21.80 -2.45
N PHE A 48 13.16 20.76 -3.16
CA PHE A 48 13.12 19.36 -2.76
C PHE A 48 13.94 18.47 -3.74
N PRO A 49 15.29 18.54 -3.75
CA PRO A 49 16.13 17.75 -4.66
C PRO A 49 16.04 16.23 -4.43
N GLY A 50 15.62 15.80 -3.24
CA GLY A 50 15.70 14.41 -2.80
C GLY A 50 17.14 13.94 -2.59
N VAL A 51 17.31 12.66 -2.24
CA VAL A 51 18.63 12.10 -1.88
C VAL A 51 19.59 11.89 -3.06
N VAL A 52 19.08 11.74 -4.29
CA VAL A 52 19.87 11.40 -5.48
C VAL A 52 19.17 11.94 -6.73
N PRO A 53 19.88 12.61 -7.67
CA PRO A 53 19.27 13.16 -8.88
C PRO A 53 18.67 12.10 -9.80
N ARG A 54 17.76 12.56 -10.66
CA ARG A 54 17.02 11.75 -11.65
C ARG A 54 17.01 12.48 -12.99
N THR A 55 16.82 11.74 -14.08
CA THR A 55 16.82 12.30 -15.44
C THR A 55 15.52 13.04 -15.75
N PHE A 56 15.66 14.21 -16.37
CA PHE A 56 14.59 15.01 -16.96
C PHE A 56 14.18 14.51 -18.35
N ILE A 57 14.91 13.58 -18.98
CA ILE A 57 14.60 13.10 -20.34
C ILE A 57 13.20 12.46 -20.43
N GLY A 58 12.81 11.66 -19.44
CA GLY A 58 11.45 11.11 -19.35
C GLY A 58 10.38 12.21 -19.22
N PRO A 59 10.46 13.05 -18.17
CA PRO A 59 9.64 14.24 -18.00
C PRO A 59 9.51 15.11 -19.25
N LEU A 60 10.62 15.42 -19.92
CA LEU A 60 10.66 16.28 -21.11
C LEU A 60 9.89 15.67 -22.28
N VAL A 61 10.06 14.38 -22.57
CA VAL A 61 9.34 13.70 -23.67
C VAL A 61 7.82 13.70 -23.42
N ILE A 62 7.38 13.39 -22.21
CA ILE A 62 5.94 13.41 -21.87
C ILE A 62 5.39 14.84 -21.94
N SER A 63 6.12 15.83 -21.40
CA SER A 63 5.73 17.24 -21.40
C SER A 63 5.57 17.79 -22.81
N LEU A 64 6.54 17.53 -23.70
CA LEU A 64 6.49 17.95 -25.10
C LEU A 64 5.22 17.41 -25.81
N CYS A 65 4.90 16.12 -25.64
CA CYS A 65 3.72 15.51 -26.25
C CYS A 65 2.39 16.12 -25.80
N ILE A 66 2.25 16.57 -24.54
CA ILE A 66 0.99 17.13 -24.02
C ILE A 66 0.96 18.67 -24.01
N SER A 67 2.10 19.34 -24.23
CA SER A 67 2.23 20.80 -24.22
C SER A 67 1.15 21.58 -25.01
N PRO A 68 0.72 21.19 -26.24
CA PRO A 68 -0.36 21.91 -26.93
C PRO A 68 -1.72 21.73 -26.24
N ILE A 69 -2.00 20.58 -25.64
CA ILE A 69 -3.26 20.30 -24.94
C ILE A 69 -3.31 21.06 -23.60
N VAL A 70 -2.18 21.10 -22.88
CA VAL A 70 -2.04 21.86 -21.62
C VAL A 70 -2.11 23.37 -21.89
N ALA A 71 -1.58 23.85 -23.03
CA ALA A 71 -1.77 25.24 -23.45
C ALA A 71 -3.26 25.59 -23.67
N ILE A 72 -4.04 24.69 -24.30
CA ILE A 72 -5.49 24.87 -24.46
C ILE A 72 -6.22 24.85 -23.10
N ILE A 73 -5.88 23.91 -22.20
CA ILE A 73 -6.42 23.86 -20.84
C ILE A 73 -6.20 25.18 -20.09
N ASN A 74 -5.00 25.73 -20.16
CA ASN A 74 -4.66 26.99 -19.50
C ASN A 74 -5.38 28.19 -20.12
N VAL A 75 -5.53 28.25 -21.45
CA VAL A 75 -6.32 29.30 -22.14
C VAL A 75 -7.80 29.24 -21.79
N LEU A 76 -8.35 28.04 -21.57
CA LEU A 76 -9.73 27.83 -21.14
C LEU A 76 -9.93 27.98 -19.62
N ASN A 77 -8.89 28.32 -18.86
CA ASN A 77 -8.87 28.34 -17.38
C ASN A 77 -9.41 27.04 -16.74
N ILE A 78 -9.20 25.90 -17.41
CA ILE A 78 -9.57 24.58 -16.90
C ILE A 78 -8.64 24.20 -15.74
N ASN A 79 -9.21 23.62 -14.69
CA ASN A 79 -8.48 23.20 -13.48
C ASN A 79 -7.20 22.41 -13.82
N LYS A 80 -6.07 22.93 -13.33
CA LYS A 80 -4.68 22.41 -13.40
C LYS A 80 -4.56 20.90 -13.16
N PHE A 81 -5.41 20.33 -12.31
CA PHE A 81 -5.43 18.89 -12.01
C PHE A 81 -5.78 18.01 -13.23
N TRP A 82 -6.49 18.53 -14.23
CA TRP A 82 -6.73 17.82 -15.50
C TRP A 82 -5.43 17.54 -16.27
N SER A 83 -4.41 18.39 -16.13
CA SER A 83 -3.08 18.14 -16.68
C SER A 83 -2.43 16.89 -16.06
N GLN A 84 -2.62 16.61 -14.77
CA GLN A 84 -2.10 15.37 -14.13
C GLN A 84 -2.71 14.10 -14.76
N TYR A 85 -4.01 14.11 -15.09
CA TYR A 85 -4.63 13.00 -15.82
C TYR A 85 -4.02 12.85 -17.22
N LEU A 86 -3.80 13.94 -17.97
CA LEU A 86 -3.16 13.90 -19.29
C LEU A 86 -1.73 13.35 -19.24
N VAL A 87 -0.92 13.74 -18.24
CA VAL A 87 0.43 13.21 -18.02
C VAL A 87 0.39 11.68 -17.89
N ARG A 88 -0.47 11.18 -17.00
CA ARG A 88 -0.59 9.76 -16.67
C ARG A 88 -1.18 8.93 -17.81
N MET A 89 -2.15 9.48 -18.53
CA MET A 89 -2.72 8.86 -19.74
C MET A 89 -1.71 8.82 -20.89
N THR A 90 -0.91 9.87 -21.12
CA THR A 90 0.14 9.85 -22.14
C THR A 90 1.22 8.80 -21.84
N LEU A 91 1.65 8.68 -20.59
CA LEU A 91 2.58 7.62 -20.17
C LEU A 91 1.97 6.22 -20.39
N ALA A 92 0.71 6.03 -20.00
CA ALA A 92 -0.02 4.78 -20.27
C ALA A 92 -0.13 4.49 -21.78
N ALA A 93 -0.31 5.50 -22.63
CA ALA A 93 -0.33 5.34 -24.09
C ALA A 93 1.03 4.88 -24.65
N PHE A 94 2.15 5.44 -24.17
CA PHE A 94 3.50 4.97 -24.55
C PHE A 94 3.73 3.50 -24.15
N VAL A 95 3.33 3.10 -22.94
CA VAL A 95 3.42 1.68 -22.51
C VAL A 95 2.48 0.80 -23.35
N SER A 96 1.23 1.21 -23.57
CA SER A 96 0.27 0.47 -24.41
C SER A 96 0.75 0.30 -25.86
N TYR A 97 1.37 1.33 -26.45
CA TYR A 97 1.91 1.27 -27.81
C TYR A 97 3.09 0.29 -27.90
N THR A 98 4.06 0.41 -27.00
CA THR A 98 5.26 -0.45 -27.00
C THR A 98 4.93 -1.91 -26.67
N TRP A 99 3.98 -2.13 -25.75
CA TRP A 99 3.37 -3.44 -25.49
C TRP A 99 2.67 -4.01 -26.75
N ASN A 100 1.91 -3.20 -27.50
CA ASN A 100 1.29 -3.61 -28.77
C ASN A 100 2.33 -4.11 -29.80
N GLN A 101 3.51 -3.47 -29.84
CA GLN A 101 4.58 -3.86 -30.77
C GLN A 101 5.20 -5.21 -30.37
N LEU A 102 5.43 -5.44 -29.07
CA LEU A 102 5.82 -6.75 -28.54
C LEU A 102 4.75 -7.81 -28.87
N MET A 103 3.48 -7.53 -28.63
CA MET A 103 2.37 -8.45 -28.91
C MET A 103 2.25 -8.87 -30.37
N LYS A 104 2.50 -7.95 -31.33
CA LYS A 104 2.56 -8.31 -32.76
C LYS A 104 3.66 -9.34 -33.04
N THR A 105 4.82 -9.18 -32.40
CA THR A 105 5.96 -10.11 -32.53
C THR A 105 5.68 -11.46 -31.85
N ILE A 106 5.01 -11.47 -30.70
CA ILE A 106 4.55 -12.69 -30.04
C ILE A 106 3.52 -13.42 -30.91
N ARG A 107 2.53 -12.71 -31.48
CA ARG A 107 1.54 -13.27 -32.43
C ARG A 107 2.20 -13.93 -33.64
N GLN A 108 3.24 -13.29 -34.18
CA GLN A 108 4.01 -13.82 -35.33
C GLN A 108 4.85 -15.05 -34.99
N LYS A 109 5.27 -15.26 -33.73
CA LYS A 109 6.16 -16.36 -33.33
C LYS A 109 5.47 -17.54 -32.64
N LEU A 110 4.50 -17.25 -31.78
CA LEU A 110 3.83 -18.22 -30.91
C LEU A 110 2.35 -18.42 -31.27
N GLY A 111 1.82 -17.60 -32.19
CA GLY A 111 0.46 -17.72 -32.72
C GLY A 111 -0.54 -16.73 -32.11
N ILE A 112 -1.72 -16.67 -32.73
CA ILE A 112 -2.83 -15.82 -32.29
C ILE A 112 -3.33 -16.21 -30.90
N GLU A 113 -3.55 -17.50 -30.64
CA GLU A 113 -4.15 -17.96 -29.37
C GLU A 113 -3.29 -17.63 -28.13
N VAL A 114 -1.97 -17.84 -28.21
CA VAL A 114 -1.03 -17.43 -27.14
C VAL A 114 -1.10 -15.92 -26.89
N SER A 115 -1.37 -15.12 -27.94
CA SER A 115 -1.53 -13.67 -27.81
C SER A 115 -2.87 -13.27 -27.20
N ILE A 116 -3.92 -14.08 -27.36
CA ILE A 116 -5.21 -13.89 -26.68
C ILE A 116 -5.05 -14.20 -25.19
N TRP A 117 -4.46 -15.35 -24.84
CA TRP A 117 -4.15 -15.69 -23.44
C TRP A 117 -3.28 -14.64 -22.75
N LEU A 118 -2.21 -14.17 -23.42
CA LEU A 118 -1.33 -13.13 -22.89
C LEU A 118 -2.05 -11.79 -22.68
N LEU A 119 -3.00 -11.42 -23.55
CA LEU A 119 -3.86 -10.25 -23.36
C LEU A 119 -4.79 -10.43 -22.16
N LEU A 120 -5.49 -11.57 -22.04
CA LEU A 120 -6.43 -11.86 -20.95
C LEU A 120 -5.73 -11.94 -19.58
N ILE A 121 -4.56 -12.59 -19.51
CA ILE A 121 -3.72 -12.65 -18.31
C ILE A 121 -3.29 -11.23 -17.90
N THR A 122 -2.80 -10.42 -18.84
CA THR A 122 -2.34 -9.06 -18.53
C THR A 122 -3.50 -8.13 -18.14
N LEU A 123 -4.69 -8.30 -18.72
CA LEU A 123 -5.90 -7.53 -18.36
C LEU A 123 -6.43 -7.88 -16.97
N THR A 124 -6.34 -9.15 -16.55
CA THR A 124 -6.85 -9.61 -15.25
C THR A 124 -5.87 -9.37 -14.10
N GLN A 125 -4.61 -9.04 -14.37
CA GLN A 125 -3.58 -8.73 -13.38
C GLN A 125 -3.49 -7.23 -13.05
N PHE A 126 -3.58 -6.92 -11.75
CA PHE A 126 -3.47 -5.56 -11.21
C PHE A 126 -2.15 -4.85 -11.54
N HIS A 127 -1.01 -5.45 -11.17
CA HIS A 127 0.23 -4.69 -11.03
C HIS A 127 0.74 -4.09 -12.34
N PHE A 128 0.78 -4.83 -13.45
CA PHE A 128 1.28 -4.28 -14.72
C PHE A 128 0.38 -3.15 -15.25
N THR A 129 -0.94 -3.32 -15.18
CA THR A 129 -1.93 -2.40 -15.75
C THR A 129 -2.24 -1.19 -14.86
N PHE A 130 -2.08 -1.31 -13.54
CA PHE A 130 -2.11 -0.18 -12.60
C PHE A 130 -0.87 0.71 -12.76
N TYR A 131 0.32 0.11 -12.74
CA TYR A 131 1.58 0.84 -12.71
C TYR A 131 1.89 1.55 -14.03
N MET A 132 1.40 1.09 -15.18
CA MET A 132 1.66 1.77 -16.47
C MET A 132 1.11 3.21 -16.59
N SER A 133 0.24 3.64 -15.66
CA SER A 133 -0.23 5.04 -15.56
C SER A 133 0.54 5.89 -14.53
N ARG A 134 1.53 5.30 -13.84
CA ARG A 134 2.23 5.89 -12.69
C ARG A 134 3.55 6.50 -13.12
N THR A 135 3.88 7.72 -12.68
CA THR A 135 5.11 8.43 -13.09
C THR A 135 6.34 7.96 -12.32
N LEU A 136 6.41 6.68 -11.99
CA LEU A 136 7.59 6.04 -11.39
C LEU A 136 8.74 6.06 -12.42
N PRO A 137 10.01 6.29 -12.01
CA PRO A 137 11.16 6.23 -12.92
C PRO A 137 11.20 4.92 -13.73
N ASN A 138 10.83 3.81 -13.08
CA ASN A 138 10.80 2.49 -13.68
C ASN A 138 9.81 2.36 -14.85
N ILE A 139 8.70 3.10 -14.81
CA ILE A 139 7.66 3.12 -15.84
C ILE A 139 8.01 4.08 -16.98
N MET A 140 8.75 5.15 -16.70
CA MET A 140 9.39 5.95 -17.76
C MET A 140 10.36 5.11 -18.61
N THR A 141 11.06 4.14 -18.00
CA THR A 141 11.94 3.21 -18.74
C THR A 141 11.19 2.10 -19.48
N LEU A 142 10.04 1.65 -18.95
CA LEU A 142 9.35 0.44 -19.41
C LEU A 142 9.07 0.41 -20.93
N PRO A 143 8.65 1.51 -21.61
CA PRO A 143 8.51 1.53 -23.06
C PRO A 143 9.79 1.16 -23.82
N LEU A 144 10.96 1.63 -23.35
CA LEU A 144 12.26 1.32 -23.96
C LEU A 144 12.65 -0.14 -23.74
N VAL A 145 12.38 -0.69 -22.54
CA VAL A 145 12.61 -2.11 -22.24
C VAL A 145 11.73 -3.02 -23.12
N LEU A 146 10.45 -2.69 -23.28
CA LEU A 146 9.53 -3.41 -24.17
C LEU A 146 9.99 -3.34 -25.64
N LEU A 147 10.47 -2.19 -26.11
CA LEU A 147 11.04 -2.02 -27.45
C LEU A 147 12.37 -2.76 -27.65
N ALA A 148 13.23 -2.81 -26.62
CA ALA A 148 14.48 -3.55 -26.63
C ALA A 148 14.21 -5.06 -26.77
N VAL A 149 13.37 -5.64 -25.91
CA VAL A 149 12.99 -7.06 -25.98
C VAL A 149 12.29 -7.39 -27.31
N ASN A 150 11.38 -6.52 -27.77
CA ASN A 150 10.74 -6.68 -29.08
C ASN A 150 11.77 -6.67 -30.24
N SER A 151 12.75 -5.76 -30.24
CA SER A 151 13.78 -5.68 -31.28
C SER A 151 14.76 -6.86 -31.21
N TRP A 152 15.09 -7.34 -30.00
CA TRP A 152 15.86 -8.58 -29.79
C TRP A 152 15.14 -9.78 -30.38
N LEU A 153 13.83 -9.92 -30.10
CA LEU A 153 12.99 -10.95 -30.70
C LEU A 153 12.96 -10.83 -32.24
N LYS A 154 12.92 -9.63 -32.80
CA LYS A 154 12.97 -9.39 -34.25
C LYS A 154 14.37 -9.49 -34.88
N ARG A 155 15.44 -9.75 -34.10
CA ARG A 155 16.85 -9.73 -34.54
C ARG A 155 17.33 -8.36 -35.07
N GLU A 156 16.67 -7.28 -34.69
CA GLU A 156 17.02 -5.91 -35.08
C GLU A 156 18.20 -5.38 -34.23
N LYS A 157 19.40 -5.98 -34.41
CA LYS A 157 20.64 -5.74 -33.63
C LYS A 157 20.82 -4.29 -33.17
N LYS A 158 20.81 -3.35 -34.12
CA LYS A 158 21.00 -1.91 -33.85
C LYS A 158 19.94 -1.35 -32.91
N LYS A 159 18.65 -1.61 -33.19
CA LYS A 159 17.53 -1.12 -32.36
C LYS A 159 17.56 -1.73 -30.95
N PHE A 160 17.92 -3.02 -30.82
CA PHE A 160 18.12 -3.63 -29.51
C PHE A 160 19.20 -2.88 -28.71
N LEU A 161 20.39 -2.64 -29.29
CA LEU A 161 21.47 -1.90 -28.63
C LEU A 161 21.07 -0.46 -28.29
N THR A 162 20.36 0.26 -29.17
CA THR A 162 19.87 1.61 -28.89
C THR A 162 18.84 1.66 -27.77
N PHE A 163 17.81 0.82 -27.81
CA PHE A 163 16.77 0.83 -26.77
C PHE A 163 17.27 0.26 -25.43
N ALA A 164 18.13 -0.76 -25.43
CA ALA A 164 18.74 -1.28 -24.21
C ALA A 164 19.74 -0.26 -23.61
N GLY A 165 20.61 0.32 -24.44
CA GLY A 165 21.51 1.39 -24.03
C GLY A 165 20.75 2.58 -23.43
N ALA A 166 19.69 3.05 -24.08
CA ALA A 166 18.88 4.15 -23.56
C ALA A 166 18.19 3.80 -22.24
N SER A 167 17.72 2.55 -22.09
CA SER A 167 17.13 2.07 -20.83
C SER A 167 18.13 2.11 -19.66
N ILE A 168 19.36 1.66 -19.92
CA ILE A 168 20.42 1.50 -18.90
C ILE A 168 21.10 2.82 -18.55
N ILE A 169 21.49 3.60 -19.58
CA ILE A 169 22.35 4.78 -19.44
C ILE A 169 21.56 6.01 -18.97
N ILE A 170 20.36 6.23 -19.49
CA ILE A 170 19.57 7.43 -19.18
C ILE A 170 18.73 7.23 -17.93
N PHE A 171 18.08 6.06 -17.80
CA PHE A 171 16.96 5.89 -16.88
C PHE A 171 17.24 5.03 -15.65
N ARG A 172 17.72 3.78 -15.84
CA ARG A 172 17.85 2.80 -14.76
C ARG A 172 18.97 1.80 -15.03
N SER A 173 20.09 2.00 -14.37
CA SER A 173 21.33 1.25 -14.49
C SER A 173 21.17 -0.26 -14.17
N GLU A 174 20.28 -0.68 -13.27
CA GLU A 174 20.13 -2.10 -12.92
C GLU A 174 19.62 -2.99 -14.06
N LEU A 175 19.01 -2.38 -15.09
CA LEU A 175 18.59 -3.08 -16.31
C LEU A 175 19.77 -3.69 -17.08
N VAL A 176 21.01 -3.32 -16.76
CA VAL A 176 22.22 -3.99 -17.25
C VAL A 176 22.22 -5.48 -16.93
N ILE A 177 21.58 -5.91 -15.84
CA ILE A 177 21.48 -7.32 -15.49
C ILE A 177 20.53 -8.03 -16.47
N PHE A 178 19.27 -7.59 -16.59
CA PHE A 178 18.29 -8.26 -17.46
C PHE A 178 18.63 -8.16 -18.95
N LEU A 179 18.93 -6.96 -19.43
CA LEU A 179 19.21 -6.72 -20.86
C LEU A 179 20.63 -7.16 -21.23
N GLY A 180 21.57 -7.14 -20.28
CA GLY A 180 22.90 -7.74 -20.44
C GLY A 180 22.85 -9.26 -20.56
N LEU A 181 21.99 -9.95 -19.81
CA LEU A 181 21.77 -11.40 -20.00
C LEU A 181 21.23 -11.72 -21.40
N LEU A 182 20.33 -10.90 -21.95
CA LEU A 182 19.86 -11.05 -23.35
C LEU A 182 20.95 -10.73 -24.38
N LEU A 183 21.87 -9.81 -24.08
CA LEU A 183 23.04 -9.51 -24.91
C LEU A 183 24.06 -10.66 -24.89
N ILE A 184 24.38 -11.18 -23.70
CA ILE A 184 25.26 -12.35 -23.49
C ILE A 184 24.68 -13.57 -24.20
N TYR A 185 23.36 -13.78 -24.18
CA TYR A 185 22.70 -14.82 -24.96
C TYR A 185 23.03 -14.67 -26.46
N ASP A 186 22.79 -13.49 -27.05
CA ASP A 186 23.01 -13.31 -28.49
C ASP A 186 24.50 -13.27 -28.90
N LEU A 187 25.42 -12.98 -27.96
CA LEU A 187 26.87 -13.19 -28.14
C LEU A 187 27.24 -14.68 -28.11
N PHE A 188 26.80 -15.44 -27.10
CA PHE A 188 27.11 -16.86 -26.93
C PHE A 188 26.64 -17.71 -28.12
N TYR A 189 25.41 -17.46 -28.58
CA TYR A 189 24.86 -18.11 -29.79
C TYR A 189 25.33 -17.46 -31.11
N LYS A 190 26.38 -16.62 -31.08
CA LYS A 190 27.02 -15.95 -32.23
C LYS A 190 26.06 -15.18 -33.16
N ARG A 191 24.92 -14.73 -32.63
CA ARG A 191 23.92 -13.93 -33.35
C ARG A 191 24.39 -12.48 -33.50
N LEU A 192 25.10 -11.98 -32.50
CA LEU A 192 25.85 -10.72 -32.54
C LEU A 192 27.34 -11.04 -32.40
N SER A 193 28.20 -10.40 -33.21
CA SER A 193 29.65 -10.49 -33.03
C SER A 193 30.16 -9.38 -32.10
N ILE A 194 31.27 -9.63 -31.40
CA ILE A 194 31.92 -8.61 -30.55
C ILE A 194 32.30 -7.37 -31.37
N ILE A 195 32.73 -7.55 -32.62
CA ILE A 195 33.09 -6.45 -33.52
C ILE A 195 31.86 -5.59 -33.88
N GLU A 196 30.68 -6.19 -34.14
CA GLU A 196 29.43 -5.43 -34.31
C GLU A 196 29.00 -4.73 -33.02
N LEU A 197 29.13 -5.39 -31.87
CA LEU A 197 28.82 -4.82 -30.56
C LEU A 197 29.66 -3.58 -30.27
N LEU A 198 30.96 -3.62 -30.53
CA LEU A 198 31.83 -2.44 -30.37
C LEU A 198 31.48 -1.34 -31.40
N LYS A 199 31.33 -1.71 -32.68
CA LYS A 199 31.02 -0.75 -33.78
C LYS A 199 29.70 -0.01 -33.63
N PHE A 200 28.67 -0.62 -33.03
CA PHE A 200 27.37 0.04 -32.83
C PHE A 200 27.14 0.46 -31.37
N GLY A 201 27.63 -0.32 -30.40
CA GLY A 201 27.45 -0.08 -28.97
C GLY A 201 28.24 1.12 -28.47
N ILE A 202 29.52 1.29 -28.85
CA ILE A 202 30.32 2.43 -28.35
C ILE A 202 29.76 3.78 -28.84
N PRO A 203 29.47 4.00 -30.14
CA PRO A 203 28.88 5.26 -30.59
C PRO A 203 27.49 5.51 -29.97
N THR A 204 26.69 4.45 -29.79
CA THR A 204 25.38 4.54 -29.11
C THR A 204 25.56 4.97 -27.65
N ALA A 205 26.47 4.35 -26.91
CA ALA A 205 26.70 4.67 -25.50
C ALA A 205 27.22 6.11 -25.33
N ILE A 206 28.21 6.53 -26.12
CA ILE A 206 28.73 7.90 -26.11
C ILE A 206 27.61 8.91 -26.43
N SER A 207 26.82 8.66 -27.48
CA SER A 207 25.70 9.54 -27.85
C SER A 207 24.62 9.63 -26.77
N LEU A 208 24.37 8.57 -26.01
CA LEU A 208 23.39 8.55 -24.93
C LEU A 208 23.93 9.23 -23.66
N ILE A 209 25.20 9.03 -23.33
CA ILE A 209 25.91 9.70 -22.23
C ILE A 209 25.92 11.22 -22.46
N LEU A 210 26.27 11.67 -23.67
CA LEU A 210 26.23 13.09 -24.04
C LEU A 210 24.80 13.66 -23.97
N LEU A 211 23.77 12.86 -24.28
CA LEU A 211 22.37 13.28 -24.21
C LEU A 211 21.89 13.48 -22.77
N THR A 212 22.15 12.52 -21.87
CA THR A 212 21.80 12.68 -20.44
C THR A 212 22.62 13.77 -19.79
N ILE A 213 23.94 13.83 -19.98
CA ILE A 213 24.76 14.91 -19.43
C ILE A 213 24.28 16.27 -19.93
N GLY A 214 24.02 16.43 -21.24
CA GLY A 214 23.59 17.71 -21.82
C GLY A 214 22.22 18.19 -21.33
N ILE A 215 21.22 17.30 -21.25
CA ILE A 215 19.86 17.66 -20.82
C ILE A 215 19.80 17.79 -19.30
N ASP A 216 20.32 16.82 -18.57
CA ASP A 216 20.16 16.77 -17.11
C ASP A 216 21.02 17.83 -16.41
N SER A 217 22.22 18.13 -16.91
CA SER A 217 23.04 19.21 -16.34
C SER A 217 22.42 20.60 -16.53
N TYR A 218 21.60 20.81 -17.56
CA TYR A 218 20.86 22.05 -17.77
C TYR A 218 19.79 22.25 -16.68
N PHE A 219 18.93 21.23 -16.46
CA PHE A 219 17.89 21.31 -15.44
C PHE A 219 18.45 21.29 -14.00
N TRP A 220 19.50 20.51 -13.73
CA TRP A 220 20.15 20.45 -12.41
C TRP A 220 21.13 21.61 -12.14
N LYS A 221 21.41 22.47 -13.13
CA LYS A 221 22.36 23.62 -13.06
C LYS A 221 23.80 23.26 -12.65
N ARG A 222 24.17 21.98 -12.68
CA ARG A 222 25.52 21.47 -12.42
C ARG A 222 25.84 20.31 -13.37
N LEU A 223 27.10 20.15 -13.75
CA LEU A 223 27.52 19.04 -14.60
C LEU A 223 27.30 17.70 -13.86
N LEU A 224 26.42 16.84 -14.37
CA LEU A 224 26.15 15.52 -13.81
C LEU A 224 25.67 14.49 -14.85
N TRP A 225 25.69 13.22 -14.45
CA TRP A 225 25.00 12.11 -15.11
C TRP A 225 24.18 11.40 -14.02
N PRO A 226 22.83 11.50 -14.01
CA PRO A 226 22.03 11.08 -12.86
C PRO A 226 22.25 9.62 -12.47
N GLU A 227 22.20 8.70 -13.44
CA GLU A 227 22.35 7.27 -13.16
C GLU A 227 23.76 6.86 -12.70
N MET A 228 24.80 7.67 -12.95
CA MET A 228 26.13 7.43 -12.38
C MET A 228 26.18 7.80 -10.89
N GLU A 229 25.52 8.90 -10.48
CA GLU A 229 25.37 9.24 -9.06
C GLU A 229 24.45 8.23 -8.34
N VAL A 230 23.38 7.75 -8.98
CA VAL A 230 22.53 6.66 -8.48
C VAL A 230 23.33 5.37 -8.28
N LEU A 231 24.14 4.97 -9.26
CA LEU A 231 24.96 3.76 -9.16
C LEU A 231 26.01 3.91 -8.06
N PHE A 232 26.68 5.06 -7.95
CA PHE A 232 27.67 5.33 -6.89
C PHE A 232 27.05 5.28 -5.49
N TYR A 233 25.93 6.00 -5.28
CA TYR A 233 25.22 6.03 -3.99
C TYR A 233 24.76 4.64 -3.53
N ASN A 234 24.17 3.85 -4.43
CA ASN A 234 23.62 2.54 -4.05
C ASN A 234 24.69 1.44 -3.98
N THR A 235 25.73 1.48 -4.83
CA THR A 235 26.70 0.39 -4.98
C THR A 235 27.99 0.62 -4.19
N VAL A 236 28.47 1.86 -4.12
CA VAL A 236 29.76 2.21 -3.47
C VAL A 236 29.54 2.65 -2.03
N LEU A 237 28.53 3.49 -1.76
CA LEU A 237 28.17 3.90 -0.40
C LEU A 237 27.26 2.89 0.32
N ASN A 238 26.80 1.84 -0.40
CA ASN A 238 25.85 0.82 0.06
C ASN A 238 24.55 1.37 0.69
N LYS A 239 24.17 2.62 0.36
CA LYS A 239 23.06 3.35 1.02
C LYS A 239 21.65 2.85 0.68
N SER A 240 21.54 1.70 0.01
CA SER A 240 20.27 1.04 -0.24
C SER A 240 19.58 0.56 1.04
N SER A 241 20.33 0.15 2.07
CA SER A 241 19.79 -0.40 3.32
C SER A 241 18.98 0.60 4.16
N ASP A 242 19.28 1.89 4.05
CA ASP A 242 18.64 2.97 4.80
C ASP A 242 17.13 3.08 4.50
N TRP A 243 16.69 2.54 3.35
CA TRP A 243 15.29 2.50 2.91
C TRP A 243 14.53 1.25 3.37
N GLY A 244 15.05 0.56 4.41
CA GLY A 244 14.50 -0.68 4.95
C GLY A 244 14.87 -1.91 4.13
N THR A 245 15.10 -3.03 4.81
CA THR A 245 15.60 -4.27 4.19
C THR A 245 14.51 -5.34 4.08
N SER A 246 14.75 -6.36 3.25
CA SER A 246 13.86 -7.53 3.13
C SER A 246 14.63 -8.81 2.79
N PRO A 247 14.18 -9.99 3.28
CA PRO A 247 14.87 -11.27 3.07
C PRO A 247 15.13 -11.57 1.58
N PHE A 248 16.18 -12.35 1.30
CA PHE A 248 16.60 -12.70 -0.07
C PHE A 248 15.42 -13.16 -0.94
N LEU A 249 14.68 -14.18 -0.51
CA LEU A 249 13.57 -14.76 -1.27
C LEU A 249 12.28 -13.92 -1.33
N TRP A 250 12.26 -12.68 -0.80
CA TRP A 250 11.06 -11.82 -0.77
C TRP A 250 10.43 -11.60 -2.15
N TYR A 251 11.24 -11.52 -3.20
CA TYR A 251 10.72 -11.44 -4.56
C TYR A 251 9.91 -12.68 -4.98
N PHE A 252 10.26 -13.87 -4.49
CA PHE A 252 9.63 -15.14 -4.84
C PHE A 252 8.39 -15.45 -4.00
N TYR A 253 8.44 -15.26 -2.67
CA TYR A 253 7.28 -15.54 -1.81
C TYR A 253 6.30 -14.36 -1.69
N SER A 254 6.72 -13.12 -1.99
CA SER A 254 5.89 -11.93 -1.77
C SER A 254 5.63 -11.10 -3.03
N ALA A 255 6.66 -10.76 -3.81
CA ALA A 255 6.46 -9.84 -4.94
C ALA A 255 5.83 -10.51 -6.17
N LEU A 256 6.39 -11.63 -6.65
CA LEU A 256 5.90 -12.34 -7.83
C LEU A 256 4.46 -12.89 -7.66
N PRO A 257 4.05 -13.48 -6.52
CA PRO A 257 2.67 -13.92 -6.32
C PRO A 257 1.68 -12.76 -6.34
N ARG A 258 2.02 -11.61 -5.74
CA ARG A 258 1.19 -10.40 -5.81
C ARG A 258 1.15 -9.82 -7.23
N ALA A 259 2.28 -9.79 -7.93
CA ALA A 259 2.41 -9.21 -9.27
C ALA A 259 1.63 -9.98 -10.34
N LEU A 260 1.75 -11.32 -10.34
CA LEU A 260 1.26 -12.20 -11.40
C LEU A 260 -0.05 -12.92 -11.03
N GLY A 261 -0.44 -12.88 -9.75
CA GLY A 261 -1.62 -13.58 -9.24
C GLY A 261 -1.52 -15.08 -9.45
N VAL A 262 -2.67 -15.70 -9.74
CA VAL A 262 -2.79 -17.15 -9.98
C VAL A 262 -1.99 -17.56 -11.23
N SER A 263 -1.75 -16.66 -12.18
CA SER A 263 -0.98 -16.97 -13.40
C SER A 263 0.47 -17.43 -13.14
N LEU A 264 1.03 -17.17 -11.95
CA LEU A 264 2.37 -17.62 -11.57
C LEU A 264 2.53 -19.14 -11.65
N ILE A 265 1.50 -19.91 -11.29
CA ILE A 265 1.56 -21.40 -11.25
C ILE A 265 1.83 -22.00 -12.64
N PHE A 266 1.50 -21.29 -13.71
CA PHE A 266 1.68 -21.73 -15.08
C PHE A 266 3.07 -21.42 -15.66
N VAL A 267 3.89 -20.59 -15.00
CA VAL A 267 5.24 -20.23 -15.49
C VAL A 267 6.16 -21.45 -15.64
N PRO A 268 6.28 -22.37 -14.64
CA PRO A 268 7.14 -23.55 -14.77
C PRO A 268 6.66 -24.51 -15.88
N TYR A 269 5.35 -24.73 -15.98
CA TYR A 269 4.76 -25.58 -17.03
C TYR A 269 4.97 -24.96 -18.42
N GLY A 270 4.87 -23.63 -18.55
CA GLY A 270 5.13 -22.91 -19.80
C GLY A 270 6.60 -23.02 -20.24
N LEU A 271 7.54 -22.89 -19.29
CA LEU A 271 8.96 -23.13 -19.51
C LEU A 271 9.25 -24.57 -19.95
N PHE A 272 8.59 -25.56 -19.34
CA PHE A 272 8.72 -26.96 -19.71
C PHE A 272 8.21 -27.22 -21.14
N VAL A 273 6.95 -26.86 -21.41
CA VAL A 273 6.23 -27.14 -22.67
C VAL A 273 6.79 -26.41 -23.89
N GLU A 274 7.24 -25.16 -23.74
CA GLU A 274 7.59 -24.30 -24.87
C GLU A 274 9.07 -23.88 -24.83
N PRO A 275 9.99 -24.65 -25.46
CA PRO A 275 11.40 -24.30 -25.49
C PRO A 275 11.70 -22.91 -26.07
N ARG A 276 10.86 -22.37 -26.98
CA ARG A 276 11.12 -21.10 -27.65
C ARG A 276 11.06 -19.88 -26.72
N ILE A 277 10.35 -19.96 -25.59
CA ILE A 277 10.25 -18.86 -24.61
C ILE A 277 11.29 -18.91 -23.49
N ARG A 278 12.00 -20.04 -23.33
CA ARG A 278 13.09 -20.20 -22.34
C ARG A 278 14.15 -19.11 -22.51
N ALA A 279 14.46 -18.73 -23.75
CA ALA A 279 15.46 -17.73 -24.11
C ALA A 279 15.10 -16.27 -23.72
N ILE A 280 13.87 -15.98 -23.28
CA ILE A 280 13.49 -14.68 -22.69
C ILE A 280 13.08 -14.80 -21.22
N THR A 281 12.45 -15.91 -20.84
CA THR A 281 11.89 -16.11 -19.50
C THR A 281 12.95 -16.55 -18.48
N ILE A 282 13.95 -17.34 -18.88
CA ILE A 282 15.06 -17.72 -17.98
C ILE A 282 15.92 -16.50 -17.61
N PRO A 283 16.37 -15.63 -18.55
CA PRO A 283 17.03 -14.36 -18.21
C PRO A 283 16.21 -13.46 -17.27
N ALA A 284 14.87 -13.49 -17.41
CA ALA A 284 13.98 -12.75 -16.52
C ALA A 284 13.94 -13.32 -15.09
N ILE A 285 13.96 -14.64 -14.92
CA ILE A 285 14.05 -15.29 -13.58
C ILE A 285 15.44 -15.06 -12.97
N ILE A 286 16.51 -15.20 -13.77
CA ILE A 286 17.89 -14.94 -13.32
C ILE A 286 18.07 -13.48 -12.91
N PHE A 287 17.46 -12.52 -13.60
CA PHE A 287 17.42 -11.13 -13.16
C PHE A 287 16.83 -10.99 -11.75
N VAL A 288 15.68 -11.61 -11.46
CA VAL A 288 15.06 -11.55 -10.13
C VAL A 288 15.94 -12.24 -9.07
N LEU A 289 16.62 -13.34 -9.40
CA LEU A 289 17.58 -14.00 -8.50
C LEU A 289 18.78 -13.11 -8.17
N ILE A 290 19.41 -12.49 -9.17
CA ILE A 290 20.56 -11.58 -8.96
C ILE A 290 20.11 -10.33 -8.21
N TYR A 291 18.94 -9.78 -8.53
CA TYR A 291 18.40 -8.59 -7.86
C TYR A 291 17.90 -8.88 -6.43
N SER A 292 17.72 -10.15 -6.07
CA SER A 292 17.38 -10.56 -4.69
C SER A 292 18.50 -10.35 -3.68
N PHE A 293 19.75 -10.18 -4.14
CA PHE A 293 20.88 -9.82 -3.27
C PHE A 293 20.81 -8.38 -2.71
N LEU A 294 20.05 -7.48 -3.33
CA LEU A 294 19.95 -6.09 -2.87
C LEU A 294 19.20 -6.03 -1.51
N PRO A 295 19.71 -5.36 -0.46
CA PRO A 295 19.06 -5.35 0.86
C PRO A 295 17.63 -4.82 0.84
N HIS A 296 17.44 -3.64 0.25
CA HIS A 296 16.13 -3.01 0.01
C HIS A 296 15.48 -3.58 -1.25
N LYS A 297 14.17 -3.85 -1.20
CA LYS A 297 13.43 -4.55 -2.25
C LYS A 297 12.03 -3.97 -2.43
N GLU A 298 11.70 -3.62 -3.67
CA GLU A 298 10.35 -3.17 -4.05
C GLU A 298 9.87 -3.89 -5.31
N LEU A 299 8.54 -4.10 -5.40
CA LEU A 299 7.89 -4.79 -6.52
C LEU A 299 8.12 -4.06 -7.86
N ARG A 300 8.19 -2.71 -7.86
CA ARG A 300 8.42 -1.92 -9.08
C ARG A 300 9.79 -2.14 -9.71
N PHE A 301 10.81 -2.56 -8.94
CA PHE A 301 12.13 -2.83 -9.49
C PHE A 301 12.14 -4.04 -10.46
N ILE A 302 11.21 -4.98 -10.27
CA ILE A 302 11.09 -6.17 -11.13
C ILE A 302 9.95 -6.11 -12.16
N ILE A 303 9.29 -4.95 -12.34
CA ILE A 303 8.12 -4.85 -13.24
C ILE A 303 8.40 -5.23 -14.70
N TYR A 304 9.66 -5.11 -15.12
CA TYR A 304 10.17 -5.49 -16.44
C TYR A 304 9.98 -6.97 -16.79
N VAL A 305 9.95 -7.85 -15.79
CA VAL A 305 9.82 -9.30 -16.03
C VAL A 305 8.39 -9.78 -16.13
N PHE A 306 7.38 -9.00 -15.70
CA PHE A 306 5.99 -9.47 -15.70
C PHE A 306 5.49 -9.86 -17.10
N PRO A 307 5.76 -9.10 -18.19
CA PRO A 307 5.41 -9.54 -19.54
C PRO A 307 6.15 -10.81 -19.99
N MET A 308 7.39 -11.03 -19.52
CA MET A 308 8.19 -12.21 -19.88
C MET A 308 7.67 -13.47 -19.20
N LEU A 309 7.26 -13.34 -17.93
CA LEU A 309 6.65 -14.42 -17.15
C LEU A 309 5.23 -14.73 -17.65
N ASN A 310 4.43 -13.69 -17.98
CA ASN A 310 3.11 -13.86 -18.59
C ASN A 310 3.15 -14.57 -19.96
N ILE A 311 4.20 -14.40 -20.76
CA ILE A 311 4.39 -15.16 -22.00
C ILE A 311 4.48 -16.67 -21.70
N ALA A 312 5.17 -17.07 -20.64
CA ALA A 312 5.22 -18.47 -20.21
C ALA A 312 3.84 -18.99 -19.78
N SER A 313 3.14 -18.23 -18.90
CA SER A 313 1.79 -18.58 -18.45
C SER A 313 0.79 -18.67 -19.60
N ALA A 314 0.90 -17.81 -20.62
CA ALA A 314 0.06 -17.86 -21.81
C ALA A 314 0.34 -19.10 -22.69
N CYS A 315 1.60 -19.48 -22.88
CA CYS A 315 1.98 -20.72 -23.57
C CYS A 315 1.44 -21.96 -22.83
N ALA A 316 1.53 -21.98 -21.49
CA ALA A 316 0.96 -23.02 -20.65
C ALA A 316 -0.57 -23.12 -20.79
N CYS A 317 -1.30 -22.02 -20.58
CA CYS A 317 -2.76 -21.99 -20.70
C CYS A 317 -3.21 -22.46 -22.10
N GLN A 318 -2.52 -22.01 -23.15
CA GLN A 318 -2.82 -22.43 -24.51
C GLN A 318 -2.56 -23.92 -24.77
N ARG A 319 -1.54 -24.52 -24.15
CA ARG A 319 -1.29 -25.97 -24.24
C ARG A 319 -2.39 -26.78 -23.57
N LEU A 320 -2.83 -26.36 -22.39
CA LEU A 320 -3.92 -26.99 -21.66
C LEU A 320 -5.24 -26.87 -22.45
N TRP A 321 -5.56 -25.68 -22.94
CA TRP A 321 -6.75 -25.42 -23.75
C TRP A 321 -6.82 -26.24 -25.03
N ASN A 322 -5.69 -26.43 -25.73
CA ASN A 322 -5.62 -27.27 -26.93
C ASN A 322 -5.67 -28.78 -26.64
N ASN A 323 -5.38 -29.21 -25.42
CA ASN A 323 -5.47 -30.63 -25.03
C ASN A 323 -6.82 -31.00 -24.38
N ARG A 324 -7.73 -30.05 -24.15
CA ARG A 324 -8.96 -30.22 -23.34
C ARG A 324 -9.87 -31.39 -23.69
N THR A 325 -9.83 -31.87 -24.93
CA THR A 325 -10.65 -32.98 -25.44
C THR A 325 -10.02 -34.37 -25.30
N LYS A 326 -8.79 -34.48 -24.78
CA LYS A 326 -8.04 -35.75 -24.75
C LYS A 326 -8.40 -36.69 -23.60
N SER A 327 -8.93 -36.16 -22.50
CA SER A 327 -9.30 -36.90 -21.29
C SER A 327 -9.89 -35.94 -20.26
N MET A 328 -10.71 -36.44 -19.34
CA MET A 328 -11.32 -35.65 -18.25
C MET A 328 -10.29 -34.85 -17.44
N ILE A 329 -9.10 -35.41 -17.20
CA ILE A 329 -7.99 -34.71 -16.50
C ILE A 329 -7.51 -33.49 -17.30
N HIS A 330 -7.36 -33.62 -18.62
CA HIS A 330 -7.01 -32.49 -19.48
C HIS A 330 -8.15 -31.47 -19.61
N THR A 331 -9.41 -31.92 -19.56
CA THR A 331 -10.58 -31.03 -19.47
C THR A 331 -10.52 -30.22 -18.16
N ALA A 332 -10.32 -30.87 -17.01
CA ALA A 332 -10.18 -30.22 -15.71
C ALA A 332 -9.04 -29.20 -15.68
N PHE A 333 -7.84 -29.55 -16.18
CA PHE A 333 -6.74 -28.58 -16.29
C PHE A 333 -7.06 -27.40 -17.22
N SER A 334 -7.86 -27.59 -18.28
CA SER A 334 -8.31 -26.49 -19.14
C SER A 334 -9.35 -25.59 -18.46
N ILE A 335 -10.20 -26.14 -17.58
CA ILE A 335 -11.13 -25.38 -16.74
C ILE A 335 -10.35 -24.58 -15.69
N ILE A 336 -9.35 -25.17 -15.04
CA ILE A 336 -8.43 -24.45 -14.13
C ILE A 336 -7.71 -23.31 -14.87
N ALA A 337 -7.23 -23.56 -16.10
CA ALA A 337 -6.61 -22.53 -16.94
C ALA A 337 -7.57 -21.40 -17.34
N ALA A 338 -8.88 -21.65 -17.46
CA ALA A 338 -9.87 -20.58 -17.63
C ALA A 338 -10.18 -19.87 -16.29
N GLY A 339 -10.48 -20.62 -15.23
CA GLY A 339 -10.87 -20.11 -13.91
C GLY A 339 -9.80 -19.24 -13.23
N HIS A 340 -8.51 -19.45 -13.54
CA HIS A 340 -7.43 -18.60 -13.02
C HIS A 340 -7.58 -17.11 -13.42
N LEU A 341 -8.23 -16.82 -14.56
CA LEU A 341 -8.53 -15.45 -14.98
C LEU A 341 -9.54 -14.78 -14.04
N ILE A 342 -10.50 -15.54 -13.52
CA ILE A 342 -11.47 -15.08 -12.50
C ILE A 342 -10.73 -14.86 -11.17
N GLY A 343 -9.87 -15.80 -10.77
CA GLY A 343 -9.03 -15.65 -9.56
C GLY A 343 -8.12 -14.42 -9.60
N ASN A 344 -7.49 -14.15 -10.75
CA ASN A 344 -6.75 -12.92 -11.01
C ASN A 344 -7.65 -11.68 -10.90
N PHE A 345 -8.84 -11.70 -11.51
CA PHE A 345 -9.77 -10.57 -11.48
C PHE A 345 -10.24 -10.23 -10.05
N VAL A 346 -10.59 -11.25 -9.24
CA VAL A 346 -10.95 -11.08 -7.83
C VAL A 346 -9.79 -10.49 -7.02
N LEU A 347 -8.57 -11.02 -7.19
CA LEU A 347 -7.36 -10.46 -6.57
C LEU A 347 -7.12 -9.00 -7.01
N THR A 348 -7.41 -8.67 -8.26
CA THR A 348 -7.24 -7.32 -8.82
C THR A 348 -8.26 -6.32 -8.27
N VAL A 349 -9.53 -6.70 -8.11
CA VAL A 349 -10.55 -5.88 -7.45
C VAL A 349 -10.20 -5.63 -5.98
N PHE A 350 -9.69 -6.66 -5.28
CA PHE A 350 -9.20 -6.52 -3.90
C PHE A 350 -8.01 -5.54 -3.80
N LEU A 351 -6.97 -5.75 -4.62
CA LEU A 351 -5.76 -4.89 -4.61
C LEU A 351 -6.06 -3.44 -5.02
N LEU A 352 -6.97 -3.22 -5.97
CA LEU A 352 -7.44 -1.88 -6.35
C LEU A 352 -8.16 -1.18 -5.19
N THR A 353 -9.01 -1.90 -4.45
CA THR A 353 -9.75 -1.37 -3.31
C THR A 353 -8.80 -0.98 -2.17
N VAL A 354 -7.80 -1.82 -1.87
CA VAL A 354 -6.70 -1.48 -0.95
C VAL A 354 -5.95 -0.24 -1.44
N SER A 355 -5.53 -0.21 -2.71
CA SER A 355 -4.71 0.88 -3.26
C SER A 355 -5.40 2.24 -3.24
N LYS A 356 -6.73 2.31 -3.36
CA LYS A 356 -7.49 3.56 -3.19
C LYS A 356 -7.25 4.22 -1.82
N THR A 357 -7.08 3.44 -0.76
CA THR A 357 -6.89 3.94 0.63
C THR A 357 -5.45 4.41 0.93
N ASN A 358 -4.54 4.36 -0.05
CA ASN A 358 -3.14 4.76 0.12
C ASN A 358 -2.84 6.24 -0.17
N TYR A 359 -3.86 7.06 -0.49
CA TYR A 359 -3.71 8.45 -0.93
C TYR A 359 -4.43 9.49 -0.03
N PRO A 360 -4.26 9.46 1.31
CA PRO A 360 -4.96 10.36 2.22
C PRO A 360 -4.62 11.85 1.99
N GLY A 361 -3.38 12.21 1.66
CA GLY A 361 -2.98 13.61 1.46
C GLY A 361 -3.61 14.27 0.23
N GLY A 362 -3.78 13.50 -0.84
CA GLY A 362 -4.54 13.95 -2.02
C GLY A 362 -6.04 14.14 -1.72
N ILE A 363 -6.62 13.27 -0.89
CA ILE A 363 -7.98 13.43 -0.38
C ILE A 363 -8.07 14.67 0.52
N ALA A 364 -7.05 14.96 1.31
CA ALA A 364 -7.00 16.09 2.24
C ALA A 364 -7.00 17.44 1.53
N ILE A 365 -6.09 17.64 0.57
CA ILE A 365 -6.03 18.89 -0.19
C ILE A 365 -7.34 19.11 -0.99
N SER A 366 -7.86 18.06 -1.63
CA SER A 366 -9.15 18.08 -2.34
C SER A 366 -10.36 18.33 -1.42
N LYS A 367 -10.24 18.16 -0.10
CA LYS A 367 -11.26 18.51 0.87
C LYS A 367 -11.16 19.97 1.31
N ILE A 368 -9.96 20.49 1.60
CA ILE A 368 -9.79 21.93 1.88
C ILE A 368 -10.28 22.77 0.70
N HIS A 369 -9.98 22.38 -0.56
CA HIS A 369 -10.50 23.07 -1.75
C HIS A 369 -12.03 23.18 -1.82
N ARG A 370 -12.78 22.29 -1.14
CA ARG A 370 -14.25 22.31 -1.05
C ARG A 370 -14.77 23.01 0.20
N LEU A 371 -14.02 23.00 1.29
CA LEU A 371 -14.37 23.64 2.56
C LEU A 371 -14.13 25.16 2.49
N ALA A 372 -13.03 25.57 1.87
CA ALA A 372 -12.56 26.95 1.79
C ALA A 372 -12.81 27.59 0.42
N THR A 373 -13.71 27.05 -0.42
CA THR A 373 -13.96 27.53 -1.80
C THR A 373 -14.29 29.02 -1.91
N ASN A 374 -14.89 29.60 -0.86
CA ASN A 374 -15.24 31.02 -0.80
C ASN A 374 -14.13 31.89 -0.17
N ASP A 375 -13.18 31.30 0.54
CA ASP A 375 -12.11 32.00 1.26
C ASP A 375 -11.07 32.53 0.24
N GLN A 376 -10.75 33.83 0.34
CA GLN A 376 -9.73 34.46 -0.52
C GLN A 376 -8.37 34.47 0.17
N ASN A 377 -7.30 34.28 -0.62
CA ASN A 377 -5.90 34.35 -0.18
C ASN A 377 -5.53 33.37 0.96
N VAL A 378 -6.11 32.17 0.94
CA VAL A 378 -5.91 31.14 1.97
C VAL A 378 -4.45 30.70 2.03
N THR A 379 -3.94 30.57 3.25
CA THR A 379 -2.61 30.03 3.53
C THR A 379 -2.71 28.62 4.13
N ILE A 380 -2.01 27.65 3.54
CA ILE A 380 -2.04 26.23 3.94
C ILE A 380 -0.61 25.73 4.20
N HIS A 381 -0.40 25.10 5.33
CA HIS A 381 0.78 24.26 5.57
C HIS A 381 0.45 22.79 5.34
N ILE A 382 1.35 22.10 4.63
CA ILE A 382 1.23 20.71 4.19
C ILE A 382 2.41 19.92 4.77
N ASP A 383 2.14 19.04 5.73
CA ASP A 383 3.19 18.22 6.33
C ASP A 383 3.75 17.15 5.38
N ASN A 384 4.85 16.53 5.82
CA ASN A 384 5.58 15.53 5.05
C ASN A 384 4.69 14.32 4.68
N LEU A 385 3.86 13.79 5.61
CA LEU A 385 2.95 12.68 5.30
C LEU A 385 1.91 13.07 4.23
N THR A 386 1.35 14.27 4.31
CA THR A 386 0.39 14.79 3.33
C THR A 386 1.05 14.97 1.96
N ALA A 387 2.26 15.55 1.91
CA ALA A 387 3.06 15.70 0.70
C ALA A 387 3.36 14.33 0.04
N GLN A 388 3.84 13.36 0.82
CA GLN A 388 4.17 12.02 0.33
C GLN A 388 2.96 11.18 -0.14
N SER A 389 1.74 11.58 0.21
CA SER A 389 0.52 10.76 0.06
C SER A 389 -0.58 11.36 -0.82
N GLY A 390 -0.25 12.31 -1.69
CA GLY A 390 -1.09 12.63 -2.84
C GLY A 390 -1.11 14.08 -3.31
N VAL A 391 -0.46 14.98 -2.57
CA VAL A 391 -0.26 16.38 -3.00
C VAL A 391 0.80 16.44 -4.11
N THR A 392 0.51 17.22 -5.13
CA THR A 392 1.45 17.60 -6.20
C THR A 392 1.22 19.05 -6.58
N ARG A 393 2.13 19.65 -7.35
CA ARG A 393 1.91 20.98 -7.93
C ARG A 393 0.69 21.02 -8.86
N PHE A 394 0.23 19.90 -9.42
CA PHE A 394 -1.05 19.84 -10.13
C PHE A 394 -2.28 19.88 -9.21
N THR A 395 -2.15 19.52 -7.92
CA THR A 395 -3.22 19.71 -6.91
C THR A 395 -3.29 21.12 -6.36
N GLU A 396 -2.32 21.99 -6.64
CA GLU A 396 -2.34 23.41 -6.25
C GLU A 396 -3.23 24.19 -7.24
N ILE A 397 -4.55 24.12 -7.03
CA ILE A 397 -5.58 24.56 -7.98
C ILE A 397 -5.74 26.09 -7.99
N TYR A 398 -5.80 26.71 -6.80
CA TYR A 398 -5.99 28.16 -6.66
C TYR A 398 -4.66 28.89 -6.63
N SER A 399 -4.45 29.83 -7.56
CA SER A 399 -3.20 30.59 -7.70
C SER A 399 -3.05 31.77 -6.75
N ASN A 400 -4.12 32.16 -6.03
CA ASN A 400 -4.09 33.15 -4.96
C ASN A 400 -3.88 32.53 -3.58
N TRP A 401 -3.83 31.20 -3.46
CA TRP A 401 -3.54 30.50 -2.21
C TRP A 401 -2.04 30.20 -2.07
N THR A 402 -1.54 30.24 -0.84
CA THR A 402 -0.14 29.88 -0.53
C THR A 402 -0.08 28.47 0.05
N TYR A 403 0.66 27.58 -0.59
CA TYR A 403 0.86 26.19 -0.14
C TYR A 403 2.30 26.01 0.32
N SER A 404 2.55 26.02 1.63
CA SER A 404 3.86 25.68 2.21
C SER A 404 4.00 24.17 2.40
N LYS A 405 5.20 23.64 2.09
CA LYS A 405 5.62 22.26 2.38
C LYS A 405 6.87 22.22 3.25
N ASP A 406 7.09 23.27 4.05
CA ASP A 406 8.30 23.45 4.85
C ASP A 406 8.43 22.35 5.92
N GLU A 407 9.35 21.40 5.70
CA GLU A 407 9.59 20.27 6.60
C GLU A 407 10.26 20.65 7.93
N HIS A 408 10.67 21.91 8.12
CA HIS A 408 11.33 22.36 9.35
C HIS A 408 10.35 22.74 10.47
N LEU A 409 9.10 23.05 10.13
CA LEU A 409 8.09 23.54 11.09
C LEU A 409 7.58 22.43 12.03
N LYS A 410 7.56 22.74 13.32
CA LYS A 410 7.16 21.83 14.42
C LYS A 410 5.97 22.38 15.19
N ALA A 411 5.23 21.46 15.83
CA ALA A 411 4.12 21.82 16.71
C ALA A 411 4.61 22.69 17.89
N GLY A 412 4.25 23.98 17.85
CA GLY A 412 4.70 25.01 18.80
C GLY A 412 5.29 26.25 18.11
N ASP A 413 5.80 26.12 16.89
CA ASP A 413 6.44 27.21 16.16
C ASP A 413 5.44 28.31 15.77
N GLU A 414 5.80 29.58 16.01
CA GLU A 414 4.93 30.73 15.72
C GLU A 414 4.59 30.88 14.23
N GLU A 415 5.48 30.38 13.37
CA GLU A 415 5.30 30.28 11.92
C GLU A 415 4.00 29.51 11.58
N LEU A 416 3.65 28.46 12.34
CA LEU A 416 2.42 27.71 12.11
C LEU A 416 1.15 28.54 12.36
N HIS A 417 1.20 29.56 13.21
CA HIS A 417 0.06 30.46 13.45
C HIS A 417 -0.22 31.40 12.26
N LYS A 418 0.71 31.51 11.30
CA LYS A 418 0.54 32.33 10.10
C LYS A 418 -0.45 31.72 9.12
N PHE A 419 -0.56 30.38 9.11
CA PHE A 419 -1.43 29.63 8.21
C PHE A 419 -2.90 29.67 8.64
N ASP A 420 -3.82 29.57 7.67
CA ASP A 420 -5.27 29.46 7.91
C ASP A 420 -5.68 28.00 8.14
N TYR A 421 -5.02 27.06 7.47
CA TYR A 421 -5.27 25.63 7.58
C TYR A 421 -3.97 24.83 7.68
N LEU A 422 -4.00 23.76 8.49
CA LEU A 422 -2.92 22.80 8.59
C LEU A 422 -3.39 21.42 8.11
N LEU A 423 -2.55 20.74 7.33
CA LEU A 423 -2.64 19.32 7.03
C LEU A 423 -1.49 18.61 7.74
N THR A 424 -1.80 17.78 8.75
CA THR A 424 -0.82 17.23 9.69
C THR A 424 -1.09 15.76 10.03
N GLU A 425 -0.03 14.96 10.20
CA GLU A 425 -0.12 13.56 10.61
C GLU A 425 -0.83 13.37 11.96
N VAL A 426 -1.73 12.39 12.02
CA VAL A 426 -2.40 11.96 13.24
C VAL A 426 -1.45 11.11 14.08
N LYS A 427 -0.61 11.78 14.86
CA LYS A 427 0.11 11.17 16.00
C LYS A 427 -0.90 10.76 17.09
N ASN A 428 -0.44 9.99 18.07
CA ASN A 428 -1.29 9.50 19.18
C ASN A 428 -2.09 10.65 19.84
N LYS A 429 -3.35 10.39 20.23
CA LYS A 429 -4.27 11.40 20.81
C LYS A 429 -3.67 12.16 22.02
N TYR A 430 -2.75 11.52 22.74
CA TYR A 430 -2.09 12.04 23.93
C TYR A 430 -0.69 12.66 23.66
N ALA A 431 -0.23 12.71 22.41
CA ALA A 431 1.06 13.32 22.08
C ALA A 431 1.02 14.85 22.35
N PRO A 432 2.07 15.43 22.97
CA PRO A 432 2.08 16.85 23.34
C PRO A 432 1.93 17.77 22.13
N GLU A 433 2.57 17.41 21.00
CA GLU A 433 2.41 18.09 19.70
C GLU A 433 0.94 18.30 19.33
N MET A 434 0.09 17.30 19.54
CA MET A 434 -1.33 17.36 19.18
C MET A 434 -2.11 18.31 20.09
N ARG A 435 -1.67 18.53 21.34
CA ARG A 435 -2.24 19.54 22.25
C ARG A 435 -1.82 20.95 21.83
N LEU A 436 -0.53 21.16 21.53
CA LEU A 436 0.02 22.43 21.06
C LEU A 436 -0.65 22.90 19.76
N LEU A 437 -0.88 21.99 18.81
CA LEU A 437 -1.65 22.30 17.60
C LEU A 437 -3.12 22.62 17.91
N GLN A 438 -3.78 21.86 18.80
CA GLN A 438 -5.19 22.07 19.15
C GLN A 438 -5.48 23.36 19.94
N SER A 439 -4.48 23.94 20.61
CA SER A 439 -4.61 25.24 21.29
C SER A 439 -4.81 26.40 20.30
N THR A 440 -4.15 26.33 19.14
CA THR A 440 -4.10 27.42 18.14
C THR A 440 -4.99 27.16 16.93
N HIS A 441 -5.21 25.89 16.59
CA HIS A 441 -6.04 25.46 15.47
C HIS A 441 -7.15 24.52 15.94
N GLU A 442 -8.35 24.74 15.43
CA GLU A 442 -9.49 23.85 15.62
C GLU A 442 -9.43 22.69 14.61
N LYS A 443 -9.75 21.48 15.06
CA LYS A 443 -9.83 20.28 14.23
C LYS A 443 -11.15 20.26 13.47
N ILE A 444 -11.10 20.29 12.14
CA ILE A 444 -12.30 20.11 11.29
C ILE A 444 -12.56 18.61 11.06
N GLU A 445 -11.59 17.87 10.53
CA GLU A 445 -11.83 16.51 10.04
C GLU A 445 -10.62 15.58 10.24
N LEU A 446 -10.90 14.28 10.28
CA LEU A 446 -9.88 13.23 10.16
C LEU A 446 -10.03 12.54 8.81
N ILE A 447 -8.90 12.21 8.21
CA ILE A 447 -8.82 11.43 6.98
C ILE A 447 -8.12 10.12 7.31
N GLU A 448 -8.82 9.04 6.99
CA GLU A 448 -8.31 7.71 7.21
C GLU A 448 -7.38 7.26 6.09
N CYS A 449 -6.41 6.42 6.44
CA CYS A 449 -5.60 5.68 5.48
C CYS A 449 -5.56 4.19 5.85
N PHE A 450 -4.99 3.38 4.95
CA PHE A 450 -4.79 1.96 5.18
C PHE A 450 -4.05 1.67 6.50
N SER A 451 -4.58 0.74 7.31
CA SER A 451 -3.91 0.24 8.51
C SER A 451 -3.46 -1.21 8.31
N ASN A 452 -4.40 -2.14 8.16
CA ASN A 452 -4.13 -3.56 7.94
C ASN A 452 -5.33 -4.28 7.31
N ILE A 453 -5.12 -5.51 6.85
CA ILE A 453 -6.18 -6.40 6.39
C ILE A 453 -6.57 -7.29 7.58
N GLY A 454 -7.80 -7.15 8.07
CA GLY A 454 -8.37 -8.05 9.07
C GLY A 454 -9.14 -9.20 8.41
N VAL A 455 -9.05 -10.39 8.99
CA VAL A 455 -9.90 -11.52 8.60
C VAL A 455 -11.22 -11.47 9.39
N HIS A 456 -12.33 -11.80 8.76
CA HIS A 456 -13.67 -11.79 9.36
C HIS A 456 -14.44 -13.05 8.94
N TYR A 457 -14.24 -14.13 9.69
CA TYR A 457 -14.63 -15.51 9.32
C TYR A 457 -16.14 -15.73 9.10
N THR A 458 -17.00 -14.83 9.57
CA THR A 458 -18.47 -14.89 9.40
C THR A 458 -18.99 -14.13 8.16
N SER A 459 -18.11 -13.63 7.29
CA SER A 459 -18.47 -12.88 6.08
C SER A 459 -18.20 -13.70 4.81
N LEU A 460 -19.15 -13.67 3.86
CA LEU A 460 -19.00 -14.22 2.50
C LEU A 460 -17.74 -13.72 1.77
N VAL A 461 -17.29 -12.52 2.10
CA VAL A 461 -15.94 -12.03 1.77
C VAL A 461 -15.17 -11.89 3.10
N PRO A 462 -14.28 -12.84 3.45
CA PRO A 462 -13.68 -12.89 4.78
C PRO A 462 -12.53 -11.89 4.99
N LEU A 463 -12.34 -10.92 4.10
CA LEU A 463 -11.28 -9.91 4.17
C LEU A 463 -11.89 -8.51 4.37
N LYS A 464 -11.69 -7.91 5.55
CA LYS A 464 -12.07 -6.52 5.85
C LYS A 464 -10.83 -5.64 5.87
N ILE A 465 -10.76 -4.69 4.96
CA ILE A 465 -9.75 -3.62 5.01
C ILE A 465 -10.05 -2.78 6.27
N ARG A 466 -9.07 -2.67 7.17
CA ARG A 466 -9.14 -1.78 8.33
C ARG A 466 -8.35 -0.52 8.02
N THR A 467 -9.01 0.60 8.20
CA THR A 467 -8.44 1.94 8.10
C THR A 467 -8.15 2.49 9.50
N LYS A 468 -7.28 3.51 9.57
CA LYS A 468 -7.01 4.29 10.79
C LYS A 468 -6.96 5.78 10.41
N PRO A 469 -7.26 6.74 11.31
CA PRO A 469 -6.99 8.15 11.04
C PRO A 469 -5.48 8.36 10.85
N CYS A 470 -5.11 9.11 9.80
CA CYS A 470 -3.69 9.33 9.43
C CYS A 470 -3.37 10.80 9.16
N ILE A 471 -4.31 11.59 8.65
CA ILE A 471 -4.13 13.04 8.43
C ILE A 471 -5.30 13.78 9.08
N MET A 472 -5.01 14.90 9.73
CA MET A 472 -5.98 15.80 10.33
C MET A 472 -6.05 17.11 9.54
N ILE A 473 -7.27 17.56 9.23
CA ILE A 473 -7.51 18.92 8.72
C ILE A 473 -7.77 19.81 9.93
N MET A 474 -6.98 20.87 10.07
CA MET A 474 -7.19 21.90 11.09
C MET A 474 -7.40 23.28 10.44
N LYS A 475 -8.13 24.17 11.13
CA LYS A 475 -8.29 25.60 10.76
C LYS A 475 -7.91 26.48 11.95
N ARG A 476 -7.24 27.61 11.68
CA ARG A 476 -6.80 28.57 12.70
C ARG A 476 -7.98 29.11 13.51
N ARG A 477 -7.87 29.07 14.85
CA ARG A 477 -8.87 29.68 15.74
C ARG A 477 -8.80 31.21 15.63
N PRO A 478 -9.93 31.94 15.64
CA PRO A 478 -9.93 33.40 15.51
C PRO A 478 -9.15 34.10 16.65
N ASN A 479 -9.09 33.48 17.83
CA ASN A 479 -8.44 34.03 19.02
C ASN A 479 -7.04 33.42 19.29
N ALA A 480 -6.41 32.74 18.32
CA ALA A 480 -5.16 31.98 18.54
C ALA A 480 -4.03 32.80 19.20
N VAL A 481 -3.88 34.08 18.83
CA VAL A 481 -2.85 34.99 19.39
C VAL A 481 -3.10 35.33 20.86
N LEU A 482 -4.36 35.35 21.30
CA LEU A 482 -4.72 35.54 22.72
C LEU A 482 -4.59 34.24 23.50
N LEU A 483 -4.99 33.11 22.91
CA LEU A 483 -4.90 31.79 23.54
C LEU A 483 -3.45 31.38 23.84
N LYS A 484 -2.48 31.70 22.96
CA LYS A 484 -1.06 31.43 23.24
C LYS A 484 -0.60 32.05 24.56
N ARG A 485 -0.99 33.30 24.88
CA ARG A 485 -0.60 33.97 26.13
C ARG A 485 -1.11 33.27 27.40
N PHE A 486 -2.22 32.55 27.34
CA PHE A 486 -2.68 31.74 28.48
C PHE A 486 -1.82 30.48 28.67
N PHE A 487 -1.42 29.84 27.56
CA PHE A 487 -0.59 28.64 27.62
C PHE A 487 0.88 28.92 27.96
N ASP A 488 1.48 29.98 27.42
CA ASP A 488 2.85 30.37 27.74
C ASP A 488 3.01 30.67 29.25
N VAL A 489 2.09 31.46 29.83
CA VAL A 489 2.09 31.78 31.28
C VAL A 489 1.96 30.51 32.13
N SER A 490 1.07 29.58 31.74
CA SER A 490 0.92 28.30 32.46
C SER A 490 2.14 27.37 32.37
N ILE A 491 3.13 27.67 31.53
CA ILE A 491 4.40 26.94 31.42
C ILE A 491 5.49 27.67 32.22
N ASP A 492 5.60 29.00 32.08
CA ASP A 492 6.54 29.83 32.88
C ASP A 492 6.30 29.67 34.40
N GLU A 493 5.03 29.60 34.84
CA GLU A 493 4.68 29.38 36.25
C GLU A 493 5.07 27.99 36.77
N ASN A 494 5.17 26.98 35.90
CA ASN A 494 5.63 25.63 36.25
C ASN A 494 7.17 25.46 36.20
N GLU A 495 7.89 26.29 35.44
CA GLU A 495 9.37 26.27 35.43
C GLU A 495 10.01 27.15 36.53
N GLN A 496 9.27 28.11 37.12
CA GLN A 496 9.77 28.98 38.19
C GLN A 496 9.52 28.49 39.62
N SER A 497 8.68 27.45 39.83
CA SER A 497 8.37 26.87 41.14
C SER A 497 9.32 25.74 41.58
N GLY A 498 10.59 25.80 41.16
CA GLY A 498 11.58 24.73 41.29
C GLY A 498 12.46 24.74 42.56
N SER A 499 11.89 24.81 43.77
CA SER A 499 12.67 24.58 45.00
C SER A 499 11.84 24.11 46.21
N GLU A 500 12.10 22.88 46.66
CA GLU A 500 11.91 22.33 48.02
C GLU A 500 10.61 22.66 48.80
N LEU A 501 9.68 21.70 48.81
CA LEU A 501 8.78 21.42 49.94
C LEU A 501 8.44 19.92 49.98
N ASP A 502 8.11 19.40 51.17
CA ASP A 502 8.10 17.96 51.47
C ASP A 502 6.88 17.19 50.92
N THR A 503 7.02 15.86 50.85
CA THR A 503 5.99 14.94 50.35
C THR A 503 4.93 14.60 51.40
N GLU A 504 4.01 15.52 51.68
CA GLU A 504 2.71 15.26 52.33
C GLU A 504 1.79 16.47 52.06
N ASP A 505 0.84 16.32 51.11
CA ASP A 505 -0.34 17.17 50.80
C ASP A 505 -0.63 17.27 49.27
N ILE A 506 -1.07 16.17 48.62
CA ILE A 506 -1.51 16.18 47.20
C ILE A 506 -2.82 15.37 46.99
N GLU A 507 -3.77 15.47 47.93
CA GLU A 507 -5.15 14.95 47.71
C GLU A 507 -6.23 16.06 47.70
N ASP A 508 -5.98 17.25 48.28
CA ASP A 508 -7.02 18.28 48.47
C ASP A 508 -7.14 19.34 47.34
N GLU A 509 -6.12 19.58 46.50
CA GLU A 509 -6.21 20.60 45.42
C GLU A 509 -7.02 20.16 44.19
N LEU A 510 -7.42 18.89 44.10
CA LEU A 510 -8.12 18.32 42.94
C LEU A 510 -9.64 18.60 42.89
N GLU A 511 -10.25 19.23 43.91
CA GLU A 511 -11.70 19.53 43.93
C GLU A 511 -12.09 20.94 43.46
N ILE A 512 -11.16 21.88 43.28
CA ILE A 512 -11.51 23.32 43.12
C ILE A 512 -11.79 23.75 41.66
N GLU A 513 -11.17 23.14 40.64
CA GLU A 513 -11.25 23.63 39.25
C GLU A 513 -12.51 23.19 38.45
N LEU A 514 -13.61 22.86 39.14
CA LEU A 514 -14.88 22.43 38.52
C LEU A 514 -16.07 23.40 38.68
N GLU A 515 -15.95 24.52 39.41
CA GLU A 515 -17.06 25.47 39.66
C GLU A 515 -16.88 26.89 39.06
N VAL A 516 -16.23 27.06 37.88
CA VAL A 516 -16.14 28.38 37.20
C VAL A 516 -16.51 28.36 35.71
N GLN A 517 -17.65 27.76 35.34
CA GLN A 517 -18.28 28.07 34.05
C GLN A 517 -19.81 27.96 33.98
N ASP A 518 -20.54 28.39 35.02
CA ASP A 518 -22.01 28.57 34.92
C ASP A 518 -22.58 29.55 35.99
N GLU A 519 -22.50 30.87 35.79
CA GLU A 519 -23.50 31.84 36.29
C GLU A 519 -23.33 33.25 35.66
N ILE A 520 -24.13 33.58 34.64
CA ILE A 520 -24.55 34.97 34.38
C ILE A 520 -26.08 34.99 34.24
N GLN A 521 -26.78 35.07 35.38
CA GLN A 521 -27.98 35.92 35.51
C GLN A 521 -28.38 36.13 36.97
N GLU A 522 -29.14 37.21 37.20
CA GLU A 522 -29.20 37.93 38.47
C GLU A 522 -29.96 37.21 39.59
N LYS A 523 -29.45 37.35 40.83
CA LYS A 523 -30.20 37.05 42.06
C LYS A 523 -31.02 38.29 42.45
N PRO A 524 -32.25 38.12 42.99
CA PRO A 524 -32.35 38.34 44.43
C PRO A 524 -33.29 37.41 45.22
N LYS A 525 -32.70 36.81 46.26
CA LYS A 525 -33.23 36.64 47.63
C LYS A 525 -34.33 35.59 47.94
N VAL A 526 -33.87 34.53 48.61
CA VAL A 526 -34.39 34.00 49.91
C VAL A 526 -35.82 33.44 49.96
N LEU A 527 -35.97 32.10 50.14
CA LEU A 527 -36.33 31.43 51.43
C LEU A 527 -36.47 29.88 51.28
N LYS A 528 -36.27 29.11 52.38
CA LYS A 528 -36.71 27.71 52.62
C LYS A 528 -36.20 26.55 51.71
N LYS A 529 -35.08 25.95 52.11
CA LYS A 529 -34.59 24.63 51.64
C LYS A 529 -35.26 23.45 52.38
N LYS A 530 -36.53 23.09 52.07
CA LYS A 530 -37.17 21.80 52.46
C LYS A 530 -38.46 21.54 51.64
N ARG A 531 -38.66 20.28 51.19
CA ARG A 531 -39.72 19.76 50.27
C ARG A 531 -39.51 19.99 48.75
N LEU A 532 -38.51 19.34 48.13
CA LEU A 532 -38.56 19.04 46.68
C LEU A 532 -37.87 17.74 46.21
N ARG A 533 -37.13 17.00 47.05
CA ARG A 533 -36.51 15.71 46.66
C ARG A 533 -37.40 14.46 46.87
N SER A 534 -38.54 14.57 47.54
CA SER A 534 -39.49 13.44 47.75
C SER A 534 -40.49 13.25 46.60
N SER A 535 -40.66 14.24 45.73
CA SER A 535 -41.66 14.21 44.64
C SER A 535 -41.07 13.67 43.33
N ILE A 536 -39.83 14.04 43.00
CA ILE A 536 -39.17 13.66 41.73
C ILE A 536 -39.03 12.14 41.61
N ASN A 537 -38.64 11.45 42.69
CA ASN A 537 -38.53 9.99 42.70
C ASN A 537 -39.89 9.26 42.70
N LYS A 538 -41.01 9.96 42.96
CA LYS A 538 -42.36 9.42 42.76
C LYS A 538 -42.95 9.71 41.37
N LEU A 539 -42.44 10.72 40.66
CA LEU A 539 -42.79 10.99 39.26
C LEU A 539 -42.07 10.02 38.31
N LYS A 540 -40.74 9.87 38.45
CA LYS A 540 -39.96 8.95 37.59
C LYS A 540 -40.34 7.47 37.73
N MET A 541 -40.83 7.05 38.89
CA MET A 541 -41.40 5.69 39.06
C MET A 541 -42.85 5.56 38.60
N LYS A 542 -43.52 6.65 38.24
CA LYS A 542 -44.87 6.60 37.66
C LYS A 542 -44.79 6.53 36.14
N GLU A 543 -43.95 7.35 35.52
CA GLU A 543 -43.70 7.35 34.07
C GLU A 543 -43.18 5.99 33.57
N ILE A 544 -42.30 5.32 34.33
CA ILE A 544 -41.79 3.98 34.01
C ILE A 544 -42.86 2.88 34.16
N ILE A 545 -43.84 3.05 35.06
CA ILE A 545 -44.97 2.11 35.24
C ILE A 545 -46.09 2.36 34.22
N GLU A 546 -46.27 3.61 33.74
CA GLU A 546 -47.22 3.93 32.68
C GLU A 546 -46.69 3.50 31.30
N ALA A 547 -45.38 3.64 31.03
CA ALA A 547 -44.75 3.12 29.81
C ALA A 547 -44.89 1.59 29.69
N GLY A 548 -44.58 0.83 30.75
CA GLY A 548 -44.70 -0.63 30.75
C GLY A 548 -46.13 -1.15 30.56
N LYS A 549 -47.15 -0.34 30.86
CA LYS A 549 -48.56 -0.72 30.68
C LYS A 549 -49.10 -0.43 29.28
N MET A 550 -48.46 0.46 28.51
CA MET A 550 -48.86 0.70 27.13
C MET A 550 -48.44 -0.45 26.19
N GLU A 551 -47.31 -1.11 26.44
CA GLU A 551 -46.87 -2.27 25.65
C GLU A 551 -47.64 -3.57 25.96
N GLU A 552 -48.27 -3.66 27.14
CA GLU A 552 -49.07 -4.81 27.57
C GLU A 552 -50.51 -4.73 27.00
N GLN A 553 -51.13 -3.55 27.03
CA GLN A 553 -52.47 -3.34 26.43
C GLN A 553 -52.50 -3.38 24.89
N GLN A 554 -51.34 -3.34 24.22
CA GLN A 554 -51.25 -3.45 22.76
C GLN A 554 -51.09 -4.90 22.26
N ARG A 555 -51.18 -5.90 23.14
CA ARG A 555 -51.11 -7.34 22.80
C ARG A 555 -52.38 -8.14 23.06
N GLU A 556 -53.39 -7.55 23.71
CA GLU A 556 -54.67 -8.21 24.03
C GLU A 556 -55.83 -7.80 23.09
N SER A 557 -55.54 -7.11 21.97
CA SER A 557 -56.57 -6.56 21.06
C SER A 557 -56.57 -7.12 19.63
N GLU A 558 -55.79 -8.16 19.31
CA GLU A 558 -55.76 -8.81 17.98
C GLU A 558 -56.07 -10.32 18.03
N GLU A 559 -56.91 -10.78 18.96
CA GLU A 559 -57.35 -12.20 18.99
C GLU A 559 -58.84 -12.39 19.36
N SER A 560 -59.76 -11.77 18.60
CA SER A 560 -61.17 -12.19 18.54
C SER A 560 -61.97 -11.57 17.37
N GLY A 561 -62.85 -12.34 16.73
CA GLY A 561 -64.12 -11.79 16.23
C GLY A 561 -64.23 -11.35 14.76
N THR A 562 -63.95 -12.27 13.86
CA THR A 562 -64.42 -12.39 12.45
C THR A 562 -65.74 -11.69 12.05
N ILE A 563 -65.87 -11.38 10.73
CA ILE A 563 -67.10 -11.31 9.86
C ILE A 563 -67.37 -9.96 9.12
N GLU A 564 -67.16 -10.04 7.80
CA GLU A 564 -67.91 -9.44 6.65
C GLU A 564 -67.87 -7.93 6.25
N ASN A 565 -67.40 -7.75 4.99
CA ASN A 565 -68.12 -7.22 3.81
C ASN A 565 -67.83 -5.81 3.23
N ILE A 566 -67.54 -5.82 1.91
CA ILE A 566 -68.08 -4.93 0.84
C ILE A 566 -67.57 -3.46 0.84
N ASP A 567 -67.02 -2.90 -0.25
CA ASP A 567 -66.59 -3.45 -1.57
C ASP A 567 -65.85 -2.36 -2.40
N ILE A 568 -65.19 -2.73 -3.53
CA ILE A 568 -65.03 -1.91 -4.77
C ILE A 568 -64.30 -0.53 -4.66
N GLN A 569 -63.38 -0.05 -5.52
CA GLN A 569 -62.85 -0.32 -6.88
C GLN A 569 -61.38 0.23 -6.89
N SER A 570 -60.45 0.01 -7.84
CA SER A 570 -60.44 -0.59 -9.19
C SER A 570 -58.99 -0.96 -9.59
N GLU A 571 -58.80 -2.06 -10.35
CA GLU A 571 -58.05 -2.17 -11.65
C GLU A 571 -56.68 -1.46 -11.85
N GLU A 572 -55.68 -1.90 -12.64
CA GLU A 572 -55.30 -3.08 -13.48
C GLU A 572 -53.85 -2.78 -14.00
N LEU A 573 -52.92 -3.62 -14.50
CA LEU A 573 -52.64 -5.07 -14.71
C LEU A 573 -51.06 -5.22 -14.73
N VAL A 574 -50.37 -6.33 -14.37
CA VAL A 574 -50.16 -7.66 -15.04
C VAL A 574 -49.12 -7.61 -16.21
N ILE A 575 -48.35 -8.65 -16.61
CA ILE A 575 -48.46 -10.13 -16.48
C ILE A 575 -47.07 -10.82 -16.52
N ASN A 576 -46.97 -12.09 -16.07
CA ASN A 576 -46.17 -13.13 -16.74
C ASN A 576 -45.00 -13.80 -15.98
N ASP A 577 -45.28 -14.57 -14.93
CA ASP A 577 -44.53 -15.81 -14.65
C ASP A 577 -45.35 -17.01 -15.16
N GLU A 578 -44.71 -18.13 -15.51
CA GLU A 578 -45.39 -19.44 -15.64
C GLU A 578 -44.55 -20.57 -15.04
N ILE A 579 -45.24 -21.47 -14.34
CA ILE A 579 -44.71 -22.59 -13.55
C ILE A 579 -45.45 -23.86 -13.98
N GLN A 580 -44.80 -25.02 -13.98
CA GLN A 580 -45.52 -26.27 -13.73
C GLN A 580 -44.65 -27.38 -13.10
N ASP A 581 -45.21 -28.04 -12.09
CA ASP A 581 -44.62 -29.14 -11.34
C ASP A 581 -44.79 -30.50 -12.03
N THR A 582 -44.06 -31.53 -11.56
CA THR A 582 -44.66 -32.83 -11.22
C THR A 582 -43.72 -33.69 -10.36
N VAL A 583 -44.30 -34.64 -9.62
CA VAL A 583 -43.63 -35.54 -8.66
C VAL A 583 -44.07 -36.99 -8.91
N ASN A 584 -43.18 -37.98 -8.75
CA ASN A 584 -43.54 -39.33 -8.25
C ASN A 584 -42.33 -40.23 -7.88
N PHE A 585 -42.62 -41.35 -7.21
CA PHE A 585 -41.72 -42.32 -6.55
C PHE A 585 -41.70 -43.70 -7.23
N GLU A 586 -40.58 -44.44 -7.10
CA GLU A 586 -40.39 -45.92 -6.90
C GLU A 586 -38.88 -46.23 -7.10
N LYS A 587 -38.10 -46.83 -6.16
CA LYS A 587 -38.09 -48.15 -5.47
C LYS A 587 -37.53 -49.34 -6.29
N ASP A 588 -36.27 -49.71 -5.99
CA ASP A 588 -35.71 -51.04 -5.61
C ASP A 588 -36.00 -52.31 -6.45
N PRO A 589 -35.13 -53.38 -6.49
CA PRO A 589 -34.19 -53.80 -5.43
C PRO A 589 -32.79 -54.33 -5.87
N VAL A 590 -32.13 -55.02 -4.92
CA VAL A 590 -30.73 -55.52 -4.83
C VAL A 590 -30.54 -56.93 -5.46
N ASN A 591 -29.27 -57.33 -5.72
CA ASN A 591 -28.75 -58.71 -5.51
C ASN A 591 -27.20 -58.83 -5.62
N ASP A 592 -26.54 -59.00 -4.47
CA ASP A 592 -25.41 -59.88 -4.06
C ASP A 592 -24.36 -60.46 -5.07
N GLU A 593 -23.07 -60.22 -4.76
CA GLU A 593 -21.93 -61.15 -4.45
C GLU A 593 -21.68 -62.52 -5.17
N PRO A 594 -20.49 -63.19 -5.04
CA PRO A 594 -19.12 -62.74 -4.66
C PRO A 594 -17.97 -63.37 -5.55
N ASP A 595 -16.78 -63.56 -4.95
CA ASP A 595 -15.48 -64.16 -5.37
C ASP A 595 -14.43 -63.22 -6.02
N ASN A 596 -13.17 -63.00 -5.53
CA ASN A 596 -12.21 -63.63 -4.59
C ASN A 596 -11.00 -64.32 -5.29
N THR A 597 -9.91 -64.59 -4.56
CA THR A 597 -8.56 -65.07 -4.96
C THR A 597 -7.62 -64.03 -5.62
N ASP A 598 -6.28 -64.03 -5.42
CA ASP A 598 -5.42 -64.58 -4.34
C ASP A 598 -4.01 -63.90 -4.32
N GLU A 599 -3.15 -64.37 -3.40
CA GLU A 599 -1.76 -64.00 -3.04
C GLU A 599 -0.74 -64.25 -4.21
N GLU A 600 0.57 -63.95 -4.21
CA GLU A 600 1.71 -63.91 -3.24
C GLU A 600 2.73 -62.79 -3.67
N LEU A 601 3.44 -62.02 -2.83
CA LEU A 601 4.56 -62.26 -1.86
C LEU A 601 5.99 -62.46 -2.45
N GLU A 602 6.90 -61.54 -2.07
CA GLU A 602 8.37 -61.63 -1.78
C GLU A 602 8.92 -60.17 -1.69
N ASN A 603 9.43 -59.62 -0.57
CA ASN A 603 10.65 -59.91 0.23
C ASN A 603 11.96 -59.48 -0.47
N GLU A 604 13.01 -58.89 0.13
CA GLU A 604 13.42 -58.41 1.48
C GLU A 604 14.45 -57.26 1.26
N GLU A 605 14.98 -56.41 2.16
CA GLU A 605 14.96 -56.11 3.61
C GLU A 605 15.39 -54.59 3.71
N ASN A 606 15.33 -53.74 4.77
CA ASN A 606 14.87 -53.75 6.18
C ASN A 606 14.56 -52.25 6.56
N LEU A 607 14.95 -51.53 7.63
CA LEU A 607 15.73 -51.74 8.88
C LEU A 607 15.33 -50.65 9.93
N THR A 608 14.62 -51.06 11.01
CA THR A 608 14.40 -50.41 12.34
C THR A 608 13.97 -48.92 12.48
N SER A 609 13.12 -48.51 13.44
CA SER A 609 12.38 -49.22 14.52
C SER A 609 11.27 -48.34 15.15
N GLU A 610 10.10 -48.96 15.44
CA GLU A 610 9.19 -48.90 16.62
C GLU A 610 8.98 -47.57 17.42
N GLU A 611 7.77 -47.10 17.79
CA GLU A 611 6.61 -47.69 18.52
C GLU A 611 6.79 -47.76 20.08
N LEU A 612 5.78 -47.69 20.97
CA LEU A 612 4.30 -47.54 20.90
C LEU A 612 3.74 -46.75 22.13
N TRP A 613 2.42 -46.52 22.18
CA TRP A 613 1.64 -46.03 23.35
C TRP A 613 1.06 -47.19 24.21
N PRO A 614 0.57 -46.89 25.44
CA PRO A 614 -0.55 -47.62 26.06
C PRO A 614 -1.80 -46.72 26.33
N LEU A 615 -2.90 -47.33 26.79
CA LEU A 615 -4.28 -46.80 26.85
C LEU A 615 -4.92 -46.87 28.26
N GLU A 616 -6.20 -46.47 28.33
CA GLU A 616 -7.22 -46.71 29.39
C GLU A 616 -7.20 -45.85 30.68
N ASP A 617 -8.32 -45.63 31.41
CA ASP A 617 -9.72 -45.36 31.00
C ASP A 617 -10.55 -44.78 32.20
N ASN A 618 -11.64 -44.06 31.90
CA ASN A 618 -12.90 -43.91 32.66
C ASN A 618 -13.01 -43.20 34.06
N ARG A 619 -13.93 -42.20 34.09
CA ARG A 619 -14.86 -41.75 35.17
C ARG A 619 -14.61 -40.51 36.06
N ASN A 620 -15.58 -39.59 35.92
CA ASN A 620 -16.26 -38.73 36.91
C ASN A 620 -15.53 -37.56 37.63
N ASP A 621 -16.04 -36.37 37.32
CA ASP A 621 -16.47 -35.30 38.24
C ASP A 621 -15.55 -34.86 39.40
N GLU A 622 -14.87 -33.69 39.25
CA GLU A 622 -15.21 -32.51 40.07
C GLU A 622 -14.59 -31.15 39.62
N ALA A 623 -15.34 -30.09 39.93
CA ALA A 623 -14.97 -28.69 40.19
C ALA A 623 -13.73 -28.02 39.52
N THR A 624 -14.05 -27.08 38.63
CA THR A 624 -13.18 -25.98 38.15
C THR A 624 -12.52 -25.14 39.28
N SER A 625 -11.18 -25.13 39.39
CA SER A 625 -10.45 -24.07 40.10
C SER A 625 -8.99 -23.85 39.65
N GLU A 626 -8.23 -24.91 39.39
CA GLU A 626 -6.76 -24.86 39.27
C GLU A 626 -6.20 -24.08 38.06
N THR A 627 -6.99 -23.89 37.00
CA THR A 627 -6.51 -23.27 35.75
C THR A 627 -6.16 -21.78 35.88
N SER A 628 -6.67 -21.05 36.88
CA SER A 628 -6.35 -19.63 37.05
C SER A 628 -4.92 -19.38 37.58
N GLU A 629 -4.44 -20.19 38.53
CA GLU A 629 -3.14 -19.98 39.15
C GLU A 629 -1.99 -20.40 38.26
N ASN A 630 -2.13 -21.52 37.54
CA ASN A 630 -1.09 -21.99 36.64
C ASN A 630 -0.84 -20.99 35.49
N THR A 631 -1.89 -20.35 34.96
CA THR A 631 -1.76 -19.24 33.99
C THR A 631 -1.11 -18.00 34.60
N LYS A 632 -1.49 -17.58 35.83
CA LYS A 632 -0.87 -16.43 36.51
C LYS A 632 0.61 -16.66 36.81
N ASN A 633 1.00 -17.86 37.21
CA ASN A 633 2.39 -18.23 37.50
C ASN A 633 3.26 -18.28 36.23
N ASN A 634 2.70 -18.76 35.11
CA ASN A 634 3.38 -18.69 33.82
C ASN A 634 3.52 -17.25 33.31
N ILE A 635 2.51 -16.39 33.47
CA ILE A 635 2.61 -14.95 33.12
C ILE A 635 3.68 -14.26 33.99
N LYS A 636 3.74 -14.52 35.31
CA LYS A 636 4.81 -14.00 36.18
C LYS A 636 6.21 -14.44 35.73
N LYS A 637 6.38 -15.72 35.32
CA LYS A 637 7.65 -16.22 34.76
C LYS A 637 8.03 -15.50 33.46
N ILE A 638 7.09 -15.28 32.55
CA ILE A 638 7.34 -14.58 31.28
C ILE A 638 7.78 -13.13 31.53
N ILE A 639 7.06 -12.39 32.38
CA ILE A 639 7.39 -10.99 32.74
C ILE A 639 8.78 -10.89 33.41
N SER A 640 9.14 -11.87 34.27
CA SER A 640 10.48 -11.97 34.86
C SER A 640 11.58 -12.21 33.81
N GLN A 641 11.30 -13.06 32.81
CA GLN A 641 12.22 -13.36 31.71
C GLN A 641 12.35 -12.22 30.69
N GLU A 642 11.34 -11.37 30.53
CA GLU A 642 11.43 -10.16 29.69
C GLU A 642 12.19 -9.04 30.40
N LYS A 643 11.91 -8.77 31.70
CA LYS A 643 12.67 -7.78 32.49
C LYS A 643 14.16 -8.12 32.57
N THR A 644 14.52 -9.39 32.81
CA THR A 644 15.94 -9.81 32.84
C THR A 644 16.61 -9.72 31.46
N LYS A 645 15.87 -9.91 30.35
CA LYS A 645 16.40 -9.64 28.99
C LYS A 645 16.64 -8.15 28.74
N GLN A 646 15.73 -7.27 29.15
CA GLN A 646 15.88 -5.82 28.97
C GLN A 646 17.10 -5.30 29.76
N LEU A 647 17.25 -5.70 31.02
CA LEU A 647 18.45 -5.39 31.82
C LEU A 647 19.74 -5.90 31.16
N LEU A 648 19.75 -7.11 30.59
CA LEU A 648 20.90 -7.64 29.84
C LEU A 648 21.21 -6.90 28.52
N GLU A 649 20.27 -6.16 27.94
CA GLU A 649 20.52 -5.28 26.79
C GLU A 649 20.98 -3.87 27.19
N GLU A 650 20.70 -3.44 28.42
CA GLU A 650 21.22 -2.19 28.99
C GLU A 650 22.64 -2.39 29.55
N PHE A 651 22.89 -3.44 30.33
CA PHE A 651 24.23 -3.76 30.83
C PHE A 651 25.25 -4.04 29.71
N LYS A 652 24.81 -4.44 28.51
CA LYS A 652 25.67 -4.55 27.31
C LYS A 652 26.23 -3.21 26.80
N LYS A 653 25.76 -2.07 27.31
CA LYS A 653 26.21 -0.72 26.93
C LYS A 653 27.13 -0.09 27.98
N VAL A 654 27.36 -0.76 29.10
CA VAL A 654 28.18 -0.27 30.22
C VAL A 654 29.56 -0.92 30.17
N ASP A 655 30.63 -0.15 30.39
CA ASP A 655 31.98 -0.69 30.44
C ASP A 655 32.22 -1.41 31.77
N LEU A 656 32.13 -2.73 31.74
CA LEU A 656 32.29 -3.63 32.89
C LEU A 656 33.66 -3.50 33.59
N SER A 657 34.68 -2.96 32.92
CA SER A 657 36.00 -2.71 33.52
C SER A 657 36.00 -1.62 34.60
N ALA A 658 34.98 -0.75 34.61
CA ALA A 658 34.80 0.27 35.64
C ALA A 658 34.10 -0.25 36.92
N LEU A 659 33.49 -1.43 36.87
CA LEU A 659 32.67 -2.01 37.95
C LEU A 659 33.29 -3.27 38.59
N CYS A 660 34.12 -4.00 37.85
CA CYS A 660 34.79 -5.21 38.33
C CYS A 660 36.26 -5.24 37.90
N ASP A 661 37.14 -5.74 38.77
CA ASP A 661 38.52 -6.09 38.40
C ASP A 661 38.53 -7.39 37.58
N LEU A 662 38.38 -7.25 36.26
CA LEU A 662 38.37 -8.33 35.28
C LEU A 662 39.71 -9.08 35.17
N THR A 663 40.76 -8.70 35.93
CA THR A 663 41.99 -9.51 36.04
C THR A 663 41.87 -10.66 37.05
N LYS A 664 40.85 -10.64 37.92
CA LYS A 664 40.67 -11.62 39.02
C LYS A 664 39.36 -12.41 38.96
N MET A 665 38.39 -12.01 38.14
CA MET A 665 37.05 -12.61 38.08
C MET A 665 36.52 -12.56 36.65
N ASP A 666 35.82 -13.61 36.20
CA ASP A 666 35.22 -13.63 34.87
C ASP A 666 34.05 -12.62 34.76
N THR A 667 33.90 -12.06 33.57
CA THR A 667 32.80 -11.22 33.11
C THR A 667 31.42 -11.76 33.51
N LYS A 668 31.23 -13.08 33.46
CA LYS A 668 29.98 -13.77 33.81
C LYS A 668 29.67 -13.71 35.32
N ASP A 669 30.67 -13.84 36.17
CA ASP A 669 30.50 -13.80 37.63
C ASP A 669 30.36 -12.35 38.13
N CYS A 670 31.05 -11.40 37.49
CA CYS A 670 30.80 -9.96 37.66
C CYS A 670 29.33 -9.59 37.39
N LEU A 671 28.81 -9.97 36.21
CA LEU A 671 27.41 -9.75 35.83
C LEU A 671 26.43 -10.39 36.82
N LYS A 672 26.75 -11.60 37.32
CA LYS A 672 25.91 -12.26 38.31
C LYS A 672 25.88 -11.48 39.64
N LYS A 673 27.03 -11.05 40.16
CA LYS A 673 27.10 -10.29 41.43
C LYS A 673 26.29 -8.99 41.36
N ILE A 674 26.37 -8.26 40.24
CA ILE A 674 25.62 -7.02 40.01
C ILE A 674 24.11 -7.28 39.93
N LEU A 675 23.69 -8.40 39.32
CA LEU A 675 22.27 -8.80 39.29
C LEU A 675 21.76 -9.22 40.67
N ASP A 676 22.55 -9.95 41.45
CA ASP A 676 22.19 -10.34 42.82
C ASP A 676 22.08 -9.09 43.73
N GLU A 677 22.94 -8.08 43.58
CA GLU A 677 22.89 -6.77 44.30
C GLU A 677 21.75 -5.82 43.85
N HIS A 678 20.95 -6.15 42.84
CA HIS A 678 19.83 -5.33 42.35
C HIS A 678 18.45 -6.01 42.48
N VAL A 679 18.37 -7.12 43.22
CA VAL A 679 17.13 -7.88 43.45
C VAL A 679 16.64 -7.81 44.91
N GLU A 680 17.44 -7.24 45.83
CA GLU A 680 17.09 -7.02 47.25
C GLU A 680 16.75 -5.54 47.59
N LEU A 681 16.27 -4.77 46.61
CA LEU A 681 15.76 -3.39 46.74
C LEU A 681 14.33 -3.26 46.20
#